data_AF-A0A8C7Z5E7-F1
#
_entry.id   AF-A0A8C7Z5E7-F1
#
_cell.length_a   1.000
_cell.length_b   1.000
_cell.length_c   1.000
_cell.angle_alpha   90.00
_cell.angle_beta   90.00
_cell.angle_gamma   90.00
#
_symmetry.space_group_name_H-M   'P 1'
#
loop_
_entity.id
_entity.type
_entity.pdbx_description
1 polymer ?
#
loop_
_entity_poly.entity_id
_entity_poly.type
_entity_poly.pdbx_seq_one_letter_code
_entity_poly.pdbx_strand_id
1 'polypeptide(L)'
;MGVPAFFRWLSRKYPSIIVHCVEEKGKECNGVRIPVDTTKPNPNEVEFDNLYLDMNGIIHPCTHPEDKPAPKNEDEMMVAIFEYIDRLFNIVRPRRVLYMAIDGVAPRAKMNQQRSRRFRASKEGVELVDEKQRMREEIIQRGGYLPPEEIKERFDSNCITPGTEFMDNLAHCLRYYVAERLSNDPGWKNVVVFLSDASVPGEGEHKIMDYIRRQRAQPNHDPNTHHCLCGADACLLVSDLIMLGLATHEPNFTIIREEFKPNKPRPCSLCGQTGHEMKDCQGVAREKQGQHDEFADTMPVSEQEFIFIRLCVLREYLERELTMASLPFPFDFERSVDDWVFMCFFVGNDFLPHLPSLEIREGAIDRLVNIYKDVVHKTGGYLTQNGYVNLERVEMIMQAVGVAEDNIFKKRKEDEENFRRRNKEKRKRMKQQGPAYLTTGQFAPQALGRRDVPEPIQNARHQAYDMRMNPREQNNKVLFSNIRNYLGTPKRKAEDSDSDPEPEDNVRLWEDGWKQRYYKNKFDVDVTDSDFRKKVVQSYVEGLCWVLRYYYQGCASWKWYFPFHYAPFASDFKDIKEMFTEFEKDTMPFKPLEQLMSVFPAASGNFLPPTWRNLMVSPESSIIDFYPDDFAIDLNGKKYAWQGVALLPFVDERRLRAALAEVYPDLTPEEARRNSLGSDVLFVGKSHPLFDFIHELYQDELVPPELCFGIQGLLNLDNNPLLEPDDHGVKSPIPTLIPTKVLKPGDWERGNRGPWRPQLGFNPNRQQAHLDQSGFRALGHSLNRNQQGGGQYSNTPPPGTYHQGSYRAQHAGGHRGFQRKFTLESAIPSYCPCIKHAT
;
A
#
# COMPACT_ATOMS: atom_id res chain seq x y z
N MET A 1 -14.70 5.77 7.84
CA MET A 1 -14.16 4.40 7.94
C MET A 1 -12.67 4.45 7.62
N GLY A 2 -11.85 3.60 8.22
CA GLY A 2 -10.50 3.36 7.72
C GLY A 2 -10.39 1.87 7.44
N VAL A 3 -9.88 1.48 6.28
CA VAL A 3 -9.57 0.08 5.95
C VAL A 3 -8.66 -0.63 6.95
N PRO A 4 -7.77 0.07 7.69
CA PRO A 4 -7.13 -0.52 8.87
C PRO A 4 -8.12 -1.02 9.93
N ALA A 5 -9.33 -0.47 10.01
CA ALA A 5 -10.38 -0.91 10.93
C ALA A 5 -11.10 -2.18 10.47
N PHE A 6 -11.36 -2.35 9.16
CA PHE A 6 -11.94 -3.59 8.62
C PHE A 6 -10.96 -4.75 8.77
N PHE A 7 -9.72 -4.59 8.28
CA PHE A 7 -8.71 -5.63 8.41
C PHE A 7 -8.42 -5.96 9.87
N ARG A 8 -8.38 -4.97 10.77
CA ARG A 8 -8.22 -5.19 12.21
C ARG A 8 -9.41 -5.91 12.85
N TRP A 9 -10.64 -5.66 12.39
CA TRP A 9 -11.80 -6.41 12.84
C TRP A 9 -11.71 -7.87 12.36
N LEU A 10 -11.39 -8.06 11.08
CA LEU A 10 -11.26 -9.37 10.45
C LEU A 10 -10.14 -10.20 11.10
N SER A 11 -8.96 -9.62 11.31
CA SER A 11 -7.81 -10.30 11.92
C SER A 11 -8.04 -10.68 13.39
N ARG A 12 -8.89 -9.92 14.10
CA ARG A 12 -9.30 -10.24 15.47
C ARG A 12 -10.35 -11.34 15.51
N LYS A 13 -11.30 -11.32 14.57
CA LYS A 13 -12.42 -12.27 14.54
C LYS A 13 -11.99 -13.62 13.95
N TYR A 14 -11.16 -13.61 12.91
CA TYR A 14 -10.70 -14.79 12.18
C TYR A 14 -9.16 -14.80 12.09
N PRO A 15 -8.44 -15.03 13.20
CA PRO A 15 -6.97 -14.91 13.23
C PRO A 15 -6.26 -15.89 12.30
N SER A 16 -6.81 -17.08 12.05
CA SER A 16 -6.18 -18.15 11.25
C SER A 16 -6.11 -17.87 9.75
N ILE A 17 -6.77 -16.81 9.27
CA ILE A 17 -6.69 -16.41 7.85
C ILE A 17 -5.32 -15.81 7.53
N ILE A 18 -4.60 -15.30 8.53
CA ILE A 18 -3.31 -14.62 8.36
C ILE A 18 -2.18 -15.62 8.57
N VAL A 19 -1.23 -15.65 7.62
CA VAL A 19 0.00 -16.46 7.68
C VAL A 19 1.17 -15.56 7.29
N HIS A 20 2.28 -15.62 8.01
CA HIS A 20 3.49 -14.88 7.63
C HIS A 20 4.18 -15.57 6.45
N CYS A 21 4.64 -14.78 5.47
CA CYS A 21 5.36 -15.30 4.32
C CYS A 21 6.79 -15.71 4.72
N VAL A 22 7.23 -16.84 4.20
CA VAL A 22 8.61 -17.32 4.26
C VAL A 22 9.35 -16.79 3.03
N GLU A 23 10.30 -15.89 3.26
CA GLU A 23 11.13 -15.28 2.22
C GLU A 23 12.53 -15.94 2.20
N GLU A 24 12.88 -16.55 1.07
CA GLU A 24 14.24 -17.08 0.87
C GLU A 24 15.16 -15.92 0.45
N LYS A 25 16.15 -15.59 1.27
CA LYS A 25 17.09 -14.50 0.97
C LYS A 25 18.24 -14.97 0.09
N GLY A 26 18.57 -14.19 -0.94
CA GLY A 26 19.74 -14.42 -1.79
C GLY A 26 21.03 -14.45 -0.96
N LYS A 27 21.89 -15.44 -1.22
CA LYS A 27 23.15 -15.63 -0.47
C LYS A 27 24.22 -14.72 -1.05
N GLU A 28 24.93 -13.99 -0.21
CA GLU A 28 26.10 -13.23 -0.64
C GLU A 28 27.36 -14.09 -0.52
N CYS A 29 28.03 -14.31 -1.64
CA CYS A 29 29.27 -15.06 -1.71
C CYS A 29 30.34 -14.18 -2.37
N ASN A 30 31.38 -13.81 -1.62
CA ASN A 30 32.51 -12.99 -2.11
C ASN A 30 32.09 -11.63 -2.74
N GLY A 31 31.10 -10.95 -2.17
CA GLY A 31 30.59 -9.68 -2.68
C GLY A 31 29.71 -9.80 -3.93
N VAL A 32 29.38 -11.03 -4.36
CA VAL A 32 28.40 -11.31 -5.41
C VAL A 32 27.15 -11.89 -4.77
N ARG A 33 26.02 -11.21 -4.95
CA ARG A 33 24.71 -11.68 -4.50
C ARG A 33 24.22 -12.76 -5.46
N ILE A 34 24.12 -13.99 -4.97
CA ILE A 34 23.55 -15.10 -5.72
C ILE A 34 22.02 -14.92 -5.71
N PRO A 35 21.36 -14.83 -6.88
CA PRO A 35 19.91 -14.69 -6.95
C PRO A 35 19.22 -15.94 -6.40
N VAL A 36 17.99 -15.75 -5.92
CA VAL A 36 17.14 -16.85 -5.44
C VAL A 36 16.70 -17.67 -6.63
N ASP A 37 16.83 -18.98 -6.54
CA ASP A 37 16.37 -19.89 -7.60
C ASP A 37 14.87 -20.14 -7.47
N THR A 38 14.09 -19.35 -8.20
CA THR A 38 12.61 -19.38 -8.20
C THR A 38 12.02 -20.59 -8.92
N THR A 39 12.85 -21.40 -9.61
CA THR A 39 12.41 -22.66 -10.24
C THR A 39 12.17 -23.76 -9.22
N LYS A 40 12.73 -23.62 -8.01
CA LYS A 40 12.52 -24.56 -6.91
C LYS A 40 11.11 -24.46 -6.32
N PRO A 41 10.65 -25.52 -5.62
CA PRO A 41 9.39 -25.48 -4.89
C PRO A 41 9.29 -24.28 -3.95
N ASN A 42 8.09 -23.72 -3.81
CA ASN A 42 7.84 -22.55 -2.98
C ASN A 42 8.06 -22.89 -1.49
N PRO A 43 8.88 -22.12 -0.75
CA PRO A 43 9.13 -22.36 0.67
C PRO A 43 7.90 -22.17 1.57
N ASN A 44 6.83 -21.56 1.07
CA ASN A 44 5.57 -21.36 1.80
C ASN A 44 4.65 -22.60 1.80
N GLU A 45 5.12 -23.74 1.28
CA GLU A 45 4.37 -25.01 1.17
C GLU A 45 3.10 -24.94 0.30
N VAL A 46 2.92 -23.83 -0.42
CA VAL A 46 1.82 -23.59 -1.36
C VAL A 46 2.43 -23.08 -2.67
N GLU A 47 2.07 -23.70 -3.78
CA GLU A 47 2.40 -23.23 -5.12
C GLU A 47 1.27 -22.32 -5.63
N PHE A 48 1.63 -21.30 -6.40
CA PHE A 48 0.68 -20.37 -7.00
C PHE A 48 0.76 -20.44 -8.51
N ASP A 49 -0.39 -20.49 -9.17
CA ASP A 49 -0.47 -20.49 -10.62
C ASP A 49 -0.37 -19.07 -11.15
N ASN A 50 -1.20 -18.17 -10.60
CA ASN A 50 -1.38 -16.81 -11.09
C ASN A 50 -1.05 -15.79 -10.00
N LEU A 51 -0.16 -14.84 -10.31
CA LEU A 51 0.13 -13.68 -9.48
C LEU A 51 -0.44 -12.42 -10.15
N TYR A 52 -1.26 -11.68 -9.41
CA TYR A 52 -1.85 -10.41 -9.85
C TYR A 52 -1.26 -9.27 -9.03
N LEU A 53 -0.76 -8.24 -9.69
CA LEU A 53 -0.14 -7.08 -9.05
C LEU A 53 -1.00 -5.85 -9.31
N ASP A 54 -1.59 -5.28 -8.25
CA ASP A 54 -2.04 -3.89 -8.26
C ASP A 54 -0.80 -2.98 -8.14
N MET A 55 -0.41 -2.40 -9.28
CA MET A 55 0.79 -1.60 -9.39
C MET A 55 0.67 -0.27 -8.65
N ASN A 56 -0.53 0.30 -8.51
CA ASN A 56 -0.71 1.56 -7.78
C ASN A 56 -0.40 1.38 -6.29
N GLY A 57 -0.73 0.20 -5.75
CA GLY A 57 -0.31 -0.22 -4.43
C GLY A 57 1.21 -0.28 -4.26
N ILE A 58 1.97 -0.62 -5.31
CA ILE A 58 3.44 -0.72 -5.27
C ILE A 58 4.12 0.64 -5.50
N ILE A 59 3.63 1.43 -6.46
CA ILE A 59 4.22 2.71 -6.85
C ILE A 59 4.20 3.71 -5.67
N HIS A 60 3.12 3.73 -4.90
CA HIS A 60 3.00 4.66 -3.77
C HIS A 60 4.12 4.44 -2.71
N PRO A 61 4.27 3.27 -2.07
CA PRO A 61 5.37 3.00 -1.13
C PRO A 61 6.77 3.21 -1.72
N CYS A 62 6.97 2.92 -3.01
CA CYS A 62 8.27 3.11 -3.66
C CYS A 62 8.62 4.59 -3.89
N THR A 63 7.62 5.47 -4.05
CA THR A 63 7.84 6.92 -4.28
C THR A 63 7.92 7.73 -2.99
N HIS A 64 7.26 7.30 -1.92
CA HIS A 64 7.28 7.96 -0.61
C HIS A 64 7.35 6.92 0.53
N PRO A 65 8.47 6.19 0.67
CA PRO A 65 8.61 5.20 1.71
C PRO A 65 8.53 5.85 3.11
N GLU A 66 7.74 5.28 4.02
CA GLU A 66 7.63 5.79 5.40
C GLU A 66 8.94 5.59 6.20
N ASP A 67 9.65 4.50 5.93
CA ASP A 67 10.80 4.02 6.71
C ASP A 67 12.15 4.27 6.01
N LYS A 68 12.17 4.85 4.80
CA LYS A 68 13.37 5.14 4.00
C LYS A 68 13.35 6.59 3.49
N PRO A 69 14.50 7.19 3.15
CA PRO A 69 14.50 8.46 2.43
C PRO A 69 13.79 8.30 1.09
N ALA A 70 13.03 9.33 0.68
CA ALA A 70 12.40 9.35 -0.62
C ALA A 70 13.46 9.28 -1.75
N PRO A 71 13.17 8.59 -2.86
CA PRO A 71 14.05 8.54 -4.04
C PRO A 71 14.34 9.94 -4.58
N LYS A 72 15.53 10.12 -5.15
CA LYS A 72 15.98 11.45 -5.62
C LYS A 72 15.43 11.82 -6.99
N ASN A 73 15.18 10.84 -7.85
CA ASN A 73 14.76 11.02 -9.23
C ASN A 73 13.84 9.87 -9.67
N GLU A 74 13.18 10.04 -10.82
CA GLU A 74 12.30 9.02 -11.38
C GLU A 74 13.03 7.69 -11.63
N ASP A 75 14.29 7.73 -12.07
CA ASP A 75 15.10 6.53 -12.29
C ASP A 75 15.24 5.65 -11.03
N GLU A 76 15.58 6.25 -9.88
CA GLU A 76 15.66 5.53 -8.60
C GLU A 76 14.28 4.98 -8.18
N MET A 77 13.19 5.69 -8.51
CA MET A 77 11.83 5.20 -8.26
C MET A 77 11.52 3.94 -9.10
N MET A 78 11.88 3.96 -10.39
CA MET A 78 11.66 2.80 -11.27
C MET A 78 12.47 1.59 -10.82
N VAL A 79 13.73 1.78 -10.41
CA VAL A 79 14.55 0.70 -9.85
C VAL A 79 13.93 0.13 -8.57
N ALA A 80 13.44 1.00 -7.67
CA ALA A 80 12.77 0.56 -6.46
C ALA A 80 11.47 -0.23 -6.75
N ILE A 81 10.73 0.13 -7.80
CA ILE A 81 9.56 -0.62 -8.28
C ILE A 81 9.99 -2.00 -8.79
N PHE A 82 11.03 -2.09 -9.62
CA PHE A 82 11.54 -3.37 -10.13
C PHE A 82 12.00 -4.31 -9.01
N GLU A 83 12.74 -3.79 -8.04
CA GLU A 83 13.17 -4.57 -6.87
C GLU A 83 11.98 -5.08 -6.05
N TYR A 84 10.91 -4.29 -5.96
CA TYR A 84 9.70 -4.69 -5.25
C TYR A 84 8.95 -5.81 -5.98
N ILE A 85 8.81 -5.72 -7.31
CA ILE A 85 8.20 -6.76 -8.13
C ILE A 85 9.02 -8.06 -8.04
N ASP A 86 10.35 -7.96 -8.16
CA ASP A 86 11.24 -9.12 -8.02
C ASP A 86 11.09 -9.78 -6.63
N ARG A 87 10.98 -8.98 -5.57
CA ARG A 87 10.74 -9.49 -4.22
C ARG A 87 9.42 -10.26 -4.10
N LEU A 88 8.33 -9.71 -4.64
CA LEU A 88 7.03 -10.40 -4.67
C LEU A 88 7.07 -11.67 -5.51
N PHE A 89 7.71 -11.63 -6.68
CA PHE A 89 7.88 -12.79 -7.55
C PHE A 89 8.67 -13.91 -6.84
N ASN A 90 9.70 -13.56 -6.07
CA ASN A 90 10.50 -14.52 -5.30
C ASN A 90 9.72 -15.21 -4.18
N ILE A 91 8.76 -14.49 -3.56
CA ILE A 91 7.90 -15.01 -2.49
C ILE A 91 6.80 -15.92 -3.07
N VAL A 92 6.11 -15.46 -4.11
CA VAL A 92 4.92 -16.15 -4.65
C VAL A 92 5.28 -17.23 -5.67
N ARG A 93 6.31 -17.02 -6.50
CA ARG A 93 6.77 -17.93 -7.56
C ARG A 93 5.63 -18.42 -8.48
N PRO A 94 4.94 -17.52 -9.21
CA PRO A 94 3.84 -17.91 -10.08
C PRO A 94 4.30 -18.88 -11.16
N ARG A 95 3.50 -19.92 -11.44
CA ARG A 95 3.84 -20.99 -12.40
C ARG A 95 3.23 -20.82 -13.78
N ARG A 96 2.18 -19.99 -13.92
CA ARG A 96 1.43 -19.83 -15.16
C ARG A 96 1.34 -18.37 -15.59
N VAL A 97 0.81 -17.49 -14.75
CA VAL A 97 0.50 -16.10 -15.14
C VAL A 97 1.06 -15.08 -14.15
N LEU A 98 1.64 -14.01 -14.69
CA LEU A 98 1.87 -12.76 -13.98
C LEU A 98 1.03 -11.66 -14.63
N TYR A 99 0.09 -11.07 -13.91
CA TYR A 99 -0.75 -9.99 -14.41
C TYR A 99 -0.43 -8.70 -13.67
N MET A 100 0.08 -7.70 -14.37
CA MET A 100 0.45 -6.39 -13.82
C MET A 100 -0.58 -5.35 -14.24
N ALA A 101 -1.33 -4.81 -13.27
CA ALA A 101 -2.40 -3.86 -13.51
C ALA A 101 -2.06 -2.48 -12.92
N ILE A 102 -1.91 -1.48 -13.77
CA ILE A 102 -1.80 -0.07 -13.38
C ILE A 102 -3.20 0.55 -13.45
N ASP A 103 -3.59 1.43 -12.51
CA ASP A 103 -4.89 2.10 -12.64
C ASP A 103 -4.96 2.88 -13.96
N GLY A 104 -6.04 2.67 -14.70
CA GLY A 104 -6.43 3.49 -15.84
C GLY A 104 -7.52 4.50 -15.46
N VAL A 105 -8.19 5.04 -16.48
CA VAL A 105 -9.33 5.94 -16.26
C VAL A 105 -10.42 5.21 -15.47
N ALA A 106 -10.82 5.77 -14.32
CA ALA A 106 -11.79 5.17 -13.43
C ALA A 106 -13.22 5.63 -13.74
N PRO A 107 -14.26 4.90 -13.30
CA PRO A 107 -15.64 5.35 -13.41
C PRO A 107 -15.89 6.65 -12.62
N ARG A 108 -16.90 7.43 -13.02
CA ARG A 108 -17.20 8.73 -12.41
C ARG A 108 -17.43 8.66 -10.91
N ALA A 109 -18.06 7.60 -10.41
CA ALA A 109 -18.23 7.33 -8.99
C ALA A 109 -16.89 7.35 -8.24
N LYS A 110 -15.84 6.70 -8.78
CA LYS A 110 -14.50 6.68 -8.21
C LYS A 110 -13.78 8.02 -8.38
N MET A 111 -13.93 8.68 -9.53
CA MET A 111 -13.26 9.96 -9.82
C MET A 111 -13.55 11.02 -8.74
N ASN A 112 -14.76 11.06 -8.19
CA ASN A 112 -15.12 11.98 -7.11
C ASN A 112 -14.33 11.71 -5.82
N GLN A 113 -14.16 10.42 -5.47
CA GLN A 113 -13.33 10.00 -4.34
C GLN A 113 -11.87 10.37 -4.59
N GLN A 114 -11.34 10.07 -5.78
CA GLN A 114 -9.97 10.42 -6.16
C GLN A 114 -9.76 11.93 -6.07
N ARG A 115 -10.65 12.73 -6.65
CA ARG A 115 -10.60 14.21 -6.56
C ARG A 115 -10.53 14.70 -5.11
N SER A 116 -11.42 14.19 -4.26
CA SER A 116 -11.41 14.53 -2.83
C SER A 116 -10.08 14.20 -2.15
N ARG A 117 -9.44 13.08 -2.51
CA ARG A 117 -8.11 12.70 -1.97
C ARG A 117 -7.01 13.62 -2.49
N ARG A 118 -7.01 13.96 -3.79
CA ARG A 118 -5.96 14.80 -4.42
C ARG A 118 -5.99 16.24 -3.93
N PHE A 119 -7.18 16.83 -3.80
CA PHE A 119 -7.35 18.17 -3.21
C PHE A 119 -6.90 18.21 -1.75
N ARG A 120 -7.23 17.18 -0.96
CA ARG A 120 -6.75 17.06 0.43
C ARG A 120 -5.25 16.91 0.51
N ALA A 121 -4.64 16.01 -0.27
CA ALA A 121 -3.20 15.81 -0.29
C ALA A 121 -2.44 17.09 -0.67
N SER A 122 -3.00 17.88 -1.60
CA SER A 122 -2.46 19.19 -1.96
C SER A 122 -2.53 20.18 -0.79
N LYS A 123 -3.72 20.34 -0.17
CA LYS A 123 -3.93 21.24 0.98
C LYS A 123 -3.07 20.86 2.20
N GLU A 124 -3.13 19.60 2.64
CA GLU A 124 -2.31 19.08 3.75
C GLU A 124 -0.82 19.25 3.46
N GLY A 125 -0.43 19.10 2.21
CA GLY A 125 0.93 19.27 1.75
C GLY A 125 1.43 20.72 1.78
N VAL A 126 0.56 21.71 1.61
CA VAL A 126 0.90 23.13 1.77
C VAL A 126 0.95 23.48 3.25
N GLU A 127 -0.08 23.09 4.00
CA GLU A 127 -0.17 23.32 5.46
C GLU A 127 1.04 22.72 6.22
N LEU A 128 1.50 21.54 5.83
CA LEU A 128 2.67 20.89 6.43
C LEU A 128 3.97 21.69 6.19
N VAL A 129 4.12 22.29 5.01
CA VAL A 129 5.30 23.11 4.68
C VAL A 129 5.31 24.39 5.50
N ASP A 130 4.16 25.06 5.58
CA ASP A 130 4.01 26.28 6.37
C ASP A 130 4.21 26.00 7.88
N GLU A 131 3.65 24.89 8.39
CA GLU A 131 3.84 24.48 9.78
C GLU A 131 5.31 24.13 10.07
N LYS A 132 5.99 23.42 9.15
CA LYS A 132 7.41 23.08 9.28
C LYS A 132 8.28 24.32 9.29
N GLN A 133 8.01 25.29 8.42
CA GLN A 133 8.75 26.54 8.37
C GLN A 133 8.56 27.35 9.65
N ARG A 134 7.31 27.52 10.11
CA ARG A 134 7.00 28.22 11.36
C ARG A 134 7.68 27.59 12.57
N MET A 135 7.60 26.27 12.72
CA MET A 135 8.22 25.55 13.84
C MET A 135 9.75 25.63 13.79
N ARG A 136 10.34 25.56 12.59
CA ARG A 136 11.78 25.71 12.39
C ARG A 136 12.27 27.08 12.84
N GLU A 137 11.58 28.15 12.44
CA GLU A 137 11.89 29.51 12.86
C GLU A 137 11.77 29.68 14.37
N GLU A 138 10.71 29.14 14.98
CA GLU A 138 10.50 29.20 16.43
C GLU A 138 11.61 28.49 17.22
N ILE A 139 12.02 27.30 16.78
CA ILE A 139 13.11 26.55 17.43
C ILE A 139 14.44 27.30 17.32
N ILE A 140 14.75 27.85 16.14
CA ILE A 140 15.97 28.63 15.91
C ILE A 140 15.96 29.90 16.77
N GLN A 141 14.83 30.61 16.88
CA GLN A 141 14.70 31.79 17.75
C GLN A 141 14.88 31.45 19.24
N ARG A 142 14.45 30.25 19.67
CA ARG A 142 14.66 29.75 21.04
C ARG A 142 16.10 29.26 21.29
N GLY A 143 16.98 29.31 20.29
CA GLY A 143 18.38 28.89 20.38
C GLY A 143 18.60 27.39 20.16
N GLY A 144 17.61 26.67 19.63
CA GLY A 144 17.73 25.27 19.23
C GLY A 144 18.50 25.12 17.90
N TYR A 145 19.18 24.01 17.73
CA TYR A 145 19.90 23.68 16.50
C TYR A 145 19.07 22.72 15.64
N LEU A 146 18.89 23.07 14.37
CA LEU A 146 18.27 22.21 13.37
C LEU A 146 19.21 22.02 12.18
N PRO A 147 19.28 20.80 11.61
CA PRO A 147 20.09 20.55 10.42
C PRO A 147 19.62 21.42 9.25
N PRO A 148 20.53 21.89 8.38
CA PRO A 148 20.17 22.71 7.22
C PRO A 148 19.12 22.00 6.35
N GLU A 149 18.24 22.77 5.73
CA GLU A 149 17.20 22.19 4.88
C GLU A 149 17.82 21.64 3.60
N GLU A 150 17.73 20.32 3.42
CA GLU A 150 17.99 19.72 2.12
C GLU A 150 16.88 20.16 1.17
N ILE A 151 17.24 20.93 0.13
CA ILE A 151 16.33 21.24 -0.97
C ILE A 151 16.16 19.94 -1.77
N LYS A 152 15.19 19.12 -1.37
CA LYS A 152 14.71 17.99 -2.17
C LYS A 152 13.58 18.50 -3.03
N GLU A 153 13.66 18.23 -4.33
CA GLU A 153 12.50 18.39 -5.20
C GLU A 153 11.37 17.52 -4.64
N ARG A 154 10.24 18.17 -4.36
CA ARG A 154 9.09 17.50 -3.79
C ARG A 154 8.43 16.67 -4.89
N PHE A 155 8.42 15.35 -4.72
CA PHE A 155 7.65 14.47 -5.58
C PHE A 155 6.14 14.72 -5.35
N ASP A 156 5.43 15.19 -6.38
CA ASP A 156 3.98 15.33 -6.33
C ASP A 156 3.33 13.99 -6.67
N SER A 157 2.86 13.28 -5.62
CA SER A 157 2.16 11.99 -5.73
C SER A 157 0.90 12.01 -6.61
N ASN A 158 0.40 13.20 -7.00
CA ASN A 158 -0.68 13.32 -7.95
C ASN A 158 -0.26 12.89 -9.37
N CYS A 159 1.04 12.87 -9.69
CA CYS A 159 1.55 12.34 -10.96
C CYS A 159 1.19 10.86 -11.19
N ILE A 160 0.89 10.12 -10.12
CA ILE A 160 0.39 8.74 -10.13
C ILE A 160 -1.11 8.75 -10.48
N THR A 161 -1.41 9.20 -11.71
CA THR A 161 -2.75 9.27 -12.30
C THR A 161 -2.64 9.05 -13.81
N PRO A 162 -3.58 8.32 -14.46
CA PRO A 162 -3.56 8.10 -15.91
C PRO A 162 -3.46 9.39 -16.73
N GLY A 163 -2.68 9.35 -17.82
CA GLY A 163 -2.51 10.47 -18.75
C GLY A 163 -1.30 11.37 -18.45
N THR A 164 -0.67 11.24 -17.28
CA THR A 164 0.57 11.96 -16.96
C THR A 164 1.77 11.37 -17.71
N GLU A 165 2.82 12.18 -17.88
CA GLU A 165 4.08 11.74 -18.51
C GLU A 165 4.76 10.64 -17.69
N PHE A 166 4.69 10.75 -16.36
CA PHE A 166 5.20 9.74 -15.43
C PHE A 166 4.61 8.35 -15.69
N MET A 167 3.29 8.25 -15.89
CA MET A 167 2.65 6.95 -16.14
C MET A 167 3.00 6.35 -17.50
N ASP A 168 3.20 7.18 -18.52
CA ASP A 168 3.66 6.72 -19.83
C ASP A 168 5.12 6.26 -19.78
N ASN A 169 6.01 7.00 -19.09
CA ASN A 169 7.39 6.58 -18.84
C ASN A 169 7.45 5.27 -18.04
N LEU A 170 6.60 5.13 -17.02
CA LEU A 170 6.49 3.91 -16.22
C LEU A 170 6.09 2.71 -17.10
N ALA A 171 5.11 2.87 -18.00
CA ALA A 171 4.70 1.81 -18.92
C ALA A 171 5.87 1.35 -19.81
N HIS A 172 6.63 2.29 -20.39
CA HIS A 172 7.83 1.97 -21.17
C HIS A 172 8.89 1.23 -20.35
N CYS A 173 9.13 1.66 -19.11
CA CYS A 173 10.07 1.01 -18.19
C CYS A 173 9.63 -0.42 -17.83
N LEU A 174 8.34 -0.64 -17.58
CA LEU A 174 7.82 -1.97 -17.26
C LEU A 174 7.86 -2.92 -18.46
N ARG A 175 7.60 -2.43 -19.68
CA ARG A 175 7.79 -3.21 -20.92
C ARG A 175 9.23 -3.71 -21.06
N TYR A 176 10.20 -2.83 -20.80
CA TYR A 176 11.62 -3.21 -20.77
C TYR A 176 11.92 -4.25 -19.67
N TYR A 177 11.45 -4.02 -18.45
CA TYR A 177 11.66 -4.92 -17.31
C TYR A 177 11.14 -6.34 -17.58
N VAL A 178 9.92 -6.46 -18.11
CA VAL A 178 9.33 -7.76 -18.45
C VAL A 178 10.14 -8.47 -19.53
N ALA A 179 10.55 -7.75 -20.59
CA ALA A 179 11.36 -8.33 -21.66
C ALA A 179 12.74 -8.81 -21.16
N GLU A 180 13.37 -8.05 -20.27
CA GLU A 180 14.66 -8.39 -19.67
C GLU A 180 14.54 -9.62 -18.75
N ARG A 181 13.50 -9.67 -17.90
CA ARG A 181 13.24 -10.82 -17.01
C ARG A 181 12.90 -12.09 -17.78
N LEU A 182 12.03 -12.04 -18.79
CA LEU A 182 11.71 -13.19 -19.64
C LEU A 182 12.93 -13.74 -20.39
N SER A 183 13.90 -12.88 -20.70
CA SER A 183 15.12 -13.28 -21.44
C SER A 183 16.20 -13.86 -20.53
N ASN A 184 16.33 -13.37 -19.29
CA ASN A 184 17.46 -13.66 -18.42
C ASN A 184 17.12 -14.52 -17.18
N ASP A 185 15.88 -14.51 -16.70
CA ASP A 185 15.46 -15.22 -15.48
C ASP A 185 14.84 -16.59 -15.80
N PRO A 186 15.45 -17.71 -15.37
CA PRO A 186 14.90 -19.05 -15.60
C PRO A 186 13.51 -19.29 -14.99
N GLY A 187 13.15 -18.58 -13.92
CA GLY A 187 11.84 -18.69 -13.27
C GLY A 187 10.71 -18.08 -14.10
N TRP A 188 11.02 -17.12 -14.98
CA TRP A 188 10.05 -16.46 -15.86
C TRP A 188 9.83 -17.22 -17.16
N LYS A 189 10.70 -18.18 -17.48
CA LYS A 189 10.76 -18.91 -18.76
C LYS A 189 9.41 -19.47 -19.25
N ASN A 190 8.58 -19.95 -18.34
CA ASN A 190 7.29 -20.58 -18.63
C ASN A 190 6.09 -19.75 -18.18
N VAL A 191 6.30 -18.50 -17.76
CA VAL A 191 5.24 -17.62 -17.26
C VAL A 191 4.74 -16.74 -18.41
N VAL A 192 3.43 -16.60 -18.52
CA VAL A 192 2.77 -15.64 -19.40
C VAL A 192 2.59 -14.33 -18.64
N VAL A 193 3.08 -13.21 -19.19
CA VAL A 193 3.00 -11.91 -18.52
C VAL A 193 2.02 -11.01 -19.25
N PHE A 194 1.04 -10.48 -18.51
CA PHE A 194 0.12 -9.46 -19.00
C PHE A 194 0.47 -8.11 -18.36
N LEU A 195 0.62 -7.07 -19.17
CA LEU A 195 0.76 -5.69 -18.71
C LEU A 195 -0.48 -4.90 -19.14
N SER A 196 -1.29 -4.51 -18.16
CA SER A 196 -2.40 -3.60 -18.33
C SER A 196 -2.01 -2.22 -17.81
N ASP A 197 -1.50 -1.38 -18.70
CA ASP A 197 -1.02 -0.04 -18.35
C ASP A 197 -2.15 0.97 -18.07
N ALA A 198 -1.78 2.23 -17.79
CA ALA A 198 -2.72 3.29 -17.46
C ALA A 198 -3.59 3.75 -18.65
N SER A 199 -3.25 3.38 -19.89
CA SER A 199 -4.05 3.70 -21.07
C SER A 199 -5.30 2.81 -21.19
N VAL A 200 -5.28 1.64 -20.55
CA VAL A 200 -6.43 0.72 -20.48
C VAL A 200 -7.37 1.19 -19.37
N PRO A 201 -8.63 1.55 -19.68
CA PRO A 201 -9.57 2.09 -18.69
C PRO A 201 -9.96 1.05 -17.63
N GLY A 202 -10.19 1.53 -16.42
CA GLY A 202 -10.55 0.73 -15.24
C GLY A 202 -9.49 0.78 -14.14
N GLU A 203 -9.95 0.66 -12.89
CA GLU A 203 -9.09 0.50 -11.72
C GLU A 203 -8.32 -0.82 -11.80
N GLY A 204 -7.07 -0.86 -11.35
CA GLY A 204 -6.18 -2.02 -11.47
C GLY A 204 -6.79 -3.28 -10.85
N GLU A 205 -7.37 -3.16 -9.66
CA GLU A 205 -8.09 -4.25 -8.99
C GLU A 205 -9.28 -4.77 -9.82
N HIS A 206 -10.05 -3.89 -10.45
CA HIS A 206 -11.19 -4.30 -11.26
C HIS A 206 -10.77 -4.87 -12.61
N LYS A 207 -9.67 -4.41 -13.22
CA LYS A 207 -9.09 -5.03 -14.42
C LYS A 207 -8.66 -6.48 -14.14
N ILE A 208 -8.04 -6.71 -12.98
CA ILE A 208 -7.69 -8.07 -12.51
C ILE A 208 -8.95 -8.92 -12.34
N MET A 209 -9.98 -8.39 -11.67
CA MET A 209 -11.20 -9.16 -11.41
C MET A 209 -11.97 -9.46 -12.70
N ASP A 210 -12.02 -8.51 -13.63
CA ASP A 210 -12.57 -8.71 -14.97
C ASP A 210 -11.83 -9.82 -15.72
N TYR A 211 -10.49 -9.85 -15.64
CA TYR A 211 -9.69 -10.94 -16.20
C TYR A 211 -10.07 -12.29 -15.57
N ILE A 212 -10.12 -12.39 -14.23
CA ILE A 212 -10.45 -13.64 -13.53
C ILE A 212 -11.87 -14.12 -13.89
N ARG A 213 -12.87 -13.23 -13.91
CA ARG A 213 -14.24 -13.59 -14.30
C ARG A 213 -14.32 -14.08 -15.76
N ARG A 214 -13.60 -13.44 -16.67
CA ARG A 214 -13.53 -13.87 -18.08
C ARG A 214 -12.84 -15.22 -18.24
N GLN A 215 -11.78 -15.49 -17.47
CA GLN A 215 -11.10 -16.80 -17.46
C GLN A 215 -12.04 -17.87 -16.90
N ARG A 216 -12.68 -17.62 -15.75
CA ARG A 216 -13.62 -18.56 -15.11
C ARG A 216 -14.82 -18.92 -15.99
N ALA A 217 -15.27 -17.99 -16.84
CA ALA A 217 -16.34 -18.24 -17.80
C ALA A 217 -15.94 -19.18 -18.95
N GLN A 218 -14.65 -19.49 -19.11
CA GLN A 218 -14.17 -20.37 -20.18
C GLN A 218 -14.38 -21.85 -19.82
N PRO A 219 -14.78 -22.70 -20.78
CA PRO A 219 -15.08 -24.11 -20.52
C PRO A 219 -13.84 -24.95 -20.16
N ASN A 220 -12.64 -24.46 -20.48
CA ASN A 220 -11.35 -25.10 -20.24
C ASN A 220 -10.58 -24.50 -19.04
N HIS A 221 -11.20 -23.59 -18.29
CA HIS A 221 -10.62 -23.05 -17.06
C HIS A 221 -10.40 -24.17 -16.04
N ASP A 222 -9.25 -24.16 -15.37
CA ASP A 222 -8.98 -25.09 -14.28
C ASP A 222 -9.57 -24.51 -12.99
N PRO A 223 -10.62 -25.13 -12.41
CA PRO A 223 -11.27 -24.63 -11.20
C PRO A 223 -10.38 -24.72 -9.95
N ASN A 224 -9.23 -25.41 -10.02
CA ASN A 224 -8.27 -25.51 -8.92
C ASN A 224 -7.10 -24.54 -9.06
N THR A 225 -7.15 -23.60 -10.01
CA THR A 225 -6.11 -22.58 -10.18
C THR A 225 -5.87 -21.81 -8.87
N HIS A 226 -4.61 -21.70 -8.46
CA HIS A 226 -4.22 -20.97 -7.26
C HIS A 226 -3.92 -19.51 -7.58
N HIS A 227 -4.76 -18.61 -7.09
CA HIS A 227 -4.69 -17.17 -7.31
C HIS A 227 -4.00 -16.46 -6.13
N CYS A 228 -3.00 -15.63 -6.42
CA CYS A 228 -2.36 -14.74 -5.46
C CYS A 228 -2.51 -13.28 -5.92
N LEU A 229 -3.22 -12.46 -5.16
CA LEU A 229 -3.39 -11.04 -5.44
C LEU A 229 -2.55 -10.20 -4.49
N CYS A 230 -1.66 -9.37 -5.02
CA CYS A 230 -0.90 -8.41 -4.23
C CYS A 230 -1.70 -7.12 -4.03
N GLY A 231 -1.96 -6.78 -2.78
CA GLY A 231 -2.57 -5.51 -2.38
C GLY A 231 -1.69 -4.80 -1.35
N ALA A 232 -1.32 -3.55 -1.61
CA ALA A 232 -0.42 -2.81 -0.72
C ALA A 232 -1.15 -2.00 0.37
N ASP A 233 -0.38 -1.51 1.35
CA ASP A 233 -0.84 -0.80 2.55
C ASP A 233 -1.16 0.69 2.34
N ALA A 234 -0.99 1.21 1.11
CA ALA A 234 -1.21 2.61 0.81
C ALA A 234 -2.68 2.88 0.41
N CYS A 235 -3.54 3.03 1.42
CA CYS A 235 -4.92 3.52 1.34
C CYS A 235 -6.00 2.52 0.88
N LEU A 236 -7.14 2.57 1.57
CA LEU A 236 -8.51 2.11 1.23
C LEU A 236 -8.77 0.77 0.49
N LEU A 237 -7.77 -0.05 0.16
CA LEU A 237 -7.93 -1.14 -0.81
C LEU A 237 -8.15 -2.53 -0.19
N VAL A 238 -7.68 -2.82 1.02
CA VAL A 238 -7.69 -4.23 1.52
C VAL A 238 -9.08 -4.78 1.85
N SER A 239 -10.05 -3.96 2.27
CA SER A 239 -11.43 -4.44 2.38
C SER A 239 -11.96 -4.84 1.03
N ASP A 240 -11.72 -4.00 0.04
CA ASP A 240 -12.30 -4.10 -1.29
C ASP A 240 -11.67 -5.30 -2.01
N LEU A 241 -10.36 -5.52 -1.88
CA LEU A 241 -9.67 -6.72 -2.38
C LEU A 241 -10.17 -8.02 -1.73
N ILE A 242 -10.47 -8.04 -0.43
CA ILE A 242 -11.05 -9.23 0.24
C ILE A 242 -12.45 -9.50 -0.31
N MET A 243 -13.28 -8.46 -0.46
CA MET A 243 -14.63 -8.59 -1.02
C MET A 243 -14.59 -9.02 -2.49
N LEU A 244 -13.71 -8.44 -3.30
CA LEU A 244 -13.52 -8.80 -4.69
C LEU A 244 -13.03 -10.25 -4.82
N GLY A 245 -12.06 -10.66 -3.99
CA GLY A 245 -11.59 -12.04 -3.95
C GLY A 245 -12.69 -13.04 -3.60
N LEU A 246 -13.57 -12.72 -2.64
CA LEU A 246 -14.75 -13.54 -2.34
C LEU A 246 -15.76 -13.57 -3.50
N ALA A 247 -16.00 -12.43 -4.14
CA ALA A 247 -16.91 -12.29 -5.28
C ALA A 247 -16.44 -13.03 -6.55
N THR A 248 -15.16 -13.41 -6.64
CA THR A 248 -14.69 -14.29 -7.73
C THR A 248 -15.24 -15.70 -7.63
N HIS A 249 -15.62 -16.15 -6.42
CA HIS A 249 -15.88 -17.53 -6.01
C HIS A 249 -14.83 -18.55 -6.47
N GLU A 250 -13.57 -18.12 -6.64
CA GLU A 250 -12.46 -19.05 -6.80
C GLU A 250 -12.10 -19.65 -5.42
N PRO A 251 -12.01 -20.98 -5.29
CA PRO A 251 -11.77 -21.63 -4.00
C PRO A 251 -10.37 -21.33 -3.46
N ASN A 252 -9.37 -21.29 -4.36
CA ASN A 252 -7.95 -21.14 -4.02
C ASN A 252 -7.50 -19.69 -4.25
N PHE A 253 -7.99 -18.77 -3.44
CA PHE A 253 -7.64 -17.34 -3.52
C PHE A 253 -6.89 -16.86 -2.28
N THR A 254 -5.73 -16.24 -2.49
CA THR A 254 -4.87 -15.69 -1.44
C THR A 254 -4.52 -14.24 -1.76
N ILE A 255 -4.50 -13.37 -0.74
CA ILE A 255 -4.03 -12.00 -0.87
C ILE A 255 -2.69 -11.88 -0.17
N ILE A 256 -1.68 -11.33 -0.83
CA ILE A 256 -0.38 -10.97 -0.22
C ILE A 256 -0.34 -9.47 0.05
N ARG A 257 0.14 -9.09 1.23
CA ARG A 257 0.33 -7.69 1.62
C ARG A 257 1.44 -7.53 2.64
N GLU A 258 1.89 -6.29 2.83
CA GLU A 258 2.79 -5.96 3.93
C GLU A 258 2.09 -6.03 5.29
N GLU A 259 2.84 -6.44 6.31
CA GLU A 259 2.37 -6.47 7.68
C GLU A 259 2.35 -5.07 8.31
N PHE A 260 1.15 -4.65 8.73
CA PHE A 260 1.00 -3.40 9.46
C PHE A 260 1.43 -3.55 10.92
N LYS A 261 2.61 -3.01 11.27
CA LYS A 261 3.10 -2.91 12.65
C LYS A 261 2.75 -1.55 13.25
N PRO A 262 1.74 -1.44 14.15
CA PRO A 262 1.36 -0.16 14.74
C PRO A 262 2.44 0.41 15.65
N ASN A 263 2.53 1.75 15.72
CA ASN A 263 3.42 2.50 16.62
C ASN A 263 4.93 2.28 16.38
N LYS A 264 5.36 2.03 15.13
CA LYS A 264 6.79 2.12 14.81
C LYS A 264 7.30 3.53 15.17
N PRO A 265 8.44 3.66 15.87
CA PRO A 265 9.02 4.96 16.20
C PRO A 265 9.44 5.67 14.92
N ARG A 266 8.77 6.78 14.59
CA ARG A 266 9.11 7.60 13.43
C ARG A 266 10.19 8.63 13.82
N PRO A 267 11.14 8.93 12.92
CA PRO A 267 12.06 10.04 13.13
C PRO A 267 11.31 11.37 13.06
N CYS A 268 11.70 12.33 13.90
CA CYS A 268 11.14 13.68 13.91
C CYS A 268 11.43 14.39 12.57
N SER A 269 10.39 14.93 11.94
CA SER A 269 10.50 15.61 10.62
C SER A 269 11.36 16.88 10.60
N LEU A 270 11.71 17.43 11.78
CA LEU A 270 12.55 18.63 11.91
C LEU A 270 14.01 18.31 12.18
N CYS A 271 14.30 17.47 13.17
CA CYS A 271 15.68 17.16 13.61
C CYS A 271 16.18 15.76 13.23
N GLY A 272 15.30 14.90 12.68
CA GLY A 272 15.63 13.53 12.28
C GLY A 272 15.95 12.58 13.44
N GLN A 273 15.61 12.93 14.69
CA GLN A 273 15.81 12.07 15.88
C GLN A 273 14.51 11.34 16.24
N THR A 274 14.62 10.14 16.79
CA THR A 274 13.48 9.33 17.25
C THR A 274 13.09 9.68 18.69
N GLY A 275 11.84 9.40 19.09
CA GLY A 275 11.38 9.51 20.48
C GLY A 275 10.58 10.76 20.82
N HIS A 276 10.33 11.65 19.85
CA HIS A 276 9.43 12.79 19.99
C HIS A 276 8.74 13.13 18.66
N GLU A 277 7.56 13.75 18.72
CA GLU A 277 6.85 14.24 17.53
C GLU A 277 7.36 15.62 17.09
N MET A 278 7.03 16.04 15.87
CA MET A 278 7.39 17.36 15.33
C MET A 278 7.00 18.51 16.27
N LYS A 279 5.86 18.39 16.95
CA LYS A 279 5.32 19.38 17.90
C LYS A 279 6.14 19.49 19.19
N ASP A 280 6.81 18.40 19.58
CA ASP A 280 7.60 18.31 20.80
C ASP A 280 9.11 18.49 20.54
N CYS A 281 9.49 18.87 19.32
CA CYS A 281 10.88 19.02 18.94
C CYS A 281 11.53 20.23 19.63
N GLN A 282 12.55 19.97 20.43
CA GLN A 282 13.31 21.02 21.14
C GLN A 282 14.57 21.48 20.37
N GLY A 283 14.88 20.88 19.22
CA GLY A 283 16.10 21.21 18.46
C GLY A 283 17.39 20.87 19.21
N VAL A 284 17.40 19.77 19.96
CA VAL A 284 18.61 19.29 20.65
C VAL A 284 19.54 18.66 19.62
N ALA A 285 20.85 18.90 19.71
CA ALA A 285 21.83 18.27 18.83
C ALA A 285 21.85 16.73 19.03
N ARG A 286 22.09 15.96 17.96
CA ARG A 286 22.27 14.50 18.05
C ARG A 286 23.44 14.19 18.99
N GLU A 287 23.27 13.22 19.89
CA GLU A 287 24.39 12.72 20.70
C GLU A 287 25.47 12.15 19.78
N LYS A 288 26.73 12.58 19.96
CA LYS A 288 27.87 12.05 19.22
C LYS A 288 28.20 10.64 19.73
N GLN A 289 28.39 9.68 18.83
CA GLN A 289 29.05 8.41 19.14
C GLN A 289 30.43 8.41 18.47
N GLY A 290 31.51 8.25 19.25
CA GLY A 290 32.89 8.17 18.73
C GLY A 290 33.75 9.43 18.94
N GLN A 291 35.03 9.35 18.56
CA GLN A 291 36.03 10.42 18.74
C GLN A 291 36.15 11.38 17.53
N HIS A 292 35.47 11.09 16.41
CA HIS A 292 35.63 11.80 15.14
C HIS A 292 34.29 12.19 14.49
N ASP A 293 33.48 13.05 15.11
CA ASP A 293 32.25 13.63 14.51
C ASP A 293 31.30 12.65 13.77
N GLU A 294 31.35 11.36 14.11
CA GLU A 294 30.49 10.32 13.56
C GLU A 294 29.12 10.46 14.23
N PHE A 295 28.09 10.71 13.43
CA PHE A 295 26.71 10.61 13.90
C PHE A 295 26.40 9.13 14.15
N ALA A 296 25.67 8.81 15.22
CA ALA A 296 25.24 7.44 15.48
C ALA A 296 24.62 6.83 14.21
N ASP A 297 25.04 5.60 13.87
CA ASP A 297 24.48 4.85 12.74
C ASP A 297 22.95 4.88 12.81
N THR A 298 22.30 5.11 11.67
CA THR A 298 20.85 4.94 11.56
C THR A 298 20.49 3.57 12.13
N MET A 299 19.53 3.53 13.08
CA MET A 299 19.02 2.27 13.61
C MET A 299 18.71 1.32 12.44
N PRO A 300 19.03 0.03 12.56
CA PRO A 300 18.73 -0.93 11.50
C PRO A 300 17.25 -0.82 11.16
N VAL A 301 16.96 -0.47 9.91
CA VAL A 301 15.60 -0.40 9.40
C VAL A 301 15.00 -1.79 9.58
N SER A 302 13.94 -1.90 10.38
CA SER A 302 13.22 -3.18 10.50
C SER A 302 12.74 -3.56 9.10
N GLU A 303 13.19 -4.68 8.57
CA GLU A 303 12.73 -5.15 7.27
C GLU A 303 11.21 -5.33 7.29
N GLN A 304 10.57 -4.88 6.21
CA GLN A 304 9.12 -4.98 6.06
C GLN A 304 8.76 -6.44 5.78
N GLU A 305 7.91 -7.03 6.61
CA GLU A 305 7.46 -8.42 6.49
C GLU A 305 6.18 -8.50 5.66
N PHE A 306 5.98 -9.63 4.96
CA PHE A 306 4.76 -9.92 4.20
C PHE A 306 3.90 -10.95 4.91
N ILE A 307 2.59 -10.82 4.73
CA ILE A 307 1.57 -11.77 5.20
C ILE A 307 0.67 -12.19 4.04
N PHE A 308 0.25 -13.45 4.08
CA PHE A 308 -0.83 -14.00 3.29
C PHE A 308 -2.15 -13.94 4.06
N ILE A 309 -3.21 -13.54 3.37
CA ILE A 309 -4.60 -13.63 3.80
C ILE A 309 -5.27 -14.70 2.95
N ARG A 310 -5.58 -15.85 3.55
CA ARG A 310 -6.17 -17.00 2.85
C ARG A 310 -7.69 -16.90 2.82
N LEU A 311 -8.26 -16.67 1.64
CA LEU A 311 -9.72 -16.55 1.52
C LEU A 311 -10.41 -17.91 1.62
N CYS A 312 -9.75 -19.02 1.27
CA CYS A 312 -10.28 -20.37 1.51
C CYS A 312 -10.65 -20.59 2.99
N VAL A 313 -9.76 -20.20 3.91
CA VAL A 313 -10.01 -20.28 5.36
C VAL A 313 -11.08 -19.29 5.80
N LEU A 314 -11.12 -18.09 5.21
CA LEU A 314 -12.18 -17.12 5.50
C LEU A 314 -13.56 -17.67 5.09
N ARG A 315 -13.65 -18.37 3.96
CA ARG A 315 -14.88 -19.00 3.48
C ARG A 315 -15.36 -20.07 4.46
N GLU A 316 -14.48 -20.89 5.03
CA GLU A 316 -14.86 -21.85 6.08
C GLU A 316 -15.43 -21.16 7.34
N TYR A 317 -14.85 -20.02 7.75
CA TYR A 317 -15.40 -19.22 8.85
C TYR A 317 -16.78 -18.66 8.51
N LEU A 318 -16.93 -18.10 7.30
CA LEU A 318 -18.20 -17.55 6.83
C LEU A 318 -19.26 -18.64 6.67
N GLU A 319 -18.90 -19.85 6.24
CA GLU A 319 -19.82 -20.97 6.13
C GLU A 319 -20.44 -21.29 7.48
N ARG A 320 -19.63 -21.41 8.53
CA ARG A 320 -20.11 -21.63 9.90
C ARG A 320 -20.96 -20.49 10.42
N GLU A 321 -20.61 -19.25 10.07
CA GLU A 321 -21.32 -18.08 10.55
C GLU A 321 -22.64 -17.83 9.82
N LEU A 322 -22.70 -18.08 8.51
CA LEU A 322 -23.86 -17.80 7.66
C LEU A 322 -24.81 -18.99 7.55
N THR A 323 -24.40 -20.19 7.96
CA THR A 323 -25.28 -21.36 8.00
C THR A 323 -26.54 -21.05 8.82
N MET A 324 -27.70 -21.30 8.20
CA MET A 324 -29.02 -21.11 8.78
C MET A 324 -29.76 -22.46 8.77
N ALA A 325 -30.28 -22.86 9.92
CA ALA A 325 -31.11 -24.05 10.04
C ALA A 325 -32.59 -23.71 9.80
N SER A 326 -33.36 -24.65 9.26
CA SER A 326 -34.82 -24.52 9.07
C SER A 326 -35.24 -23.42 8.08
N LEU A 327 -34.46 -23.20 7.03
CA LEU A 327 -34.86 -22.32 5.93
C LEU A 327 -36.00 -22.94 5.10
N PRO A 328 -36.92 -22.13 4.56
CA PRO A 328 -38.00 -22.61 3.69
C PRO A 328 -37.54 -22.96 2.27
N PHE A 329 -36.24 -22.87 1.97
CA PHE A 329 -35.61 -23.19 0.69
C PHE A 329 -34.20 -23.78 0.91
N PRO A 330 -33.59 -24.43 -0.10
CA PRO A 330 -32.25 -25.01 0.02
C PRO A 330 -31.17 -23.94 0.32
N PHE A 331 -30.37 -24.20 1.36
CA PHE A 331 -29.22 -23.35 1.67
C PHE A 331 -28.13 -23.51 0.60
N ASP A 332 -27.60 -22.37 0.16
CA ASP A 332 -26.54 -22.22 -0.82
C ASP A 332 -25.51 -21.25 -0.22
N PHE A 333 -24.32 -21.79 0.03
CA PHE A 333 -23.26 -21.03 0.66
C PHE A 333 -22.74 -19.91 -0.25
N GLU A 334 -22.62 -20.14 -1.57
CA GLU A 334 -22.10 -19.13 -2.50
C GLU A 334 -23.01 -17.90 -2.53
N ARG A 335 -24.32 -18.13 -2.54
CA ARG A 335 -25.33 -17.05 -2.49
C ARG A 335 -25.35 -16.31 -1.17
N SER A 336 -25.01 -16.99 -0.07
CA SER A 336 -24.87 -16.36 1.24
C SER A 336 -23.62 -15.48 1.32
N VAL A 337 -22.54 -15.88 0.64
CA VAL A 337 -21.32 -15.06 0.50
C VAL A 337 -21.62 -13.80 -0.30
N ASP A 338 -22.39 -13.89 -1.38
CA ASP A 338 -22.79 -12.71 -2.18
C ASP A 338 -23.55 -11.68 -1.32
N ASP A 339 -24.51 -12.16 -0.54
CA ASP A 339 -25.28 -11.34 0.38
C ASP A 339 -24.39 -10.74 1.48
N TRP A 340 -23.39 -11.47 1.97
CA TRP A 340 -22.45 -10.95 2.95
C TRP A 340 -21.55 -9.85 2.39
N VAL A 341 -21.05 -10.03 1.16
CA VAL A 341 -20.30 -8.98 0.43
C VAL A 341 -21.18 -7.75 0.25
N PHE A 342 -22.43 -7.92 -0.19
CA PHE A 342 -23.38 -6.82 -0.35
C PHE A 342 -23.69 -6.11 0.97
N MET A 343 -23.83 -6.84 2.07
CA MET A 343 -24.03 -6.25 3.41
C MET A 343 -22.85 -5.39 3.85
N CYS A 344 -21.63 -5.77 3.49
CA CYS A 344 -20.44 -4.99 3.82
C CYS A 344 -20.44 -3.61 3.13
N PHE A 345 -21.08 -3.47 1.96
CA PHE A 345 -21.19 -2.19 1.26
C PHE A 345 -21.97 -1.13 2.04
N PHE A 346 -22.92 -1.51 2.92
CA PHE A 346 -23.65 -0.56 3.77
C PHE A 346 -22.79 0.07 4.86
N VAL A 347 -21.80 -0.68 5.35
CA VAL A 347 -20.88 -0.18 6.36
C VAL A 347 -19.95 0.85 5.73
N GLY A 348 -19.60 0.62 4.47
CA GLY A 348 -19.25 1.64 3.48
C GLY A 348 -18.17 1.18 2.51
N ASN A 349 -17.99 1.95 1.45
CA ASN A 349 -17.15 1.64 0.29
C ASN A 349 -16.59 2.94 -0.31
N ASP A 350 -15.82 2.84 -1.39
CA ASP A 350 -15.21 4.01 -2.05
C ASP A 350 -16.21 4.91 -2.81
N PHE A 351 -17.38 4.39 -3.16
CA PHE A 351 -18.34 5.04 -4.05
C PHE A 351 -19.50 5.71 -3.31
N LEU A 352 -19.81 5.24 -2.10
CA LEU A 352 -20.91 5.72 -1.27
C LEU A 352 -20.44 6.10 0.14
N PRO A 353 -20.94 7.22 0.70
CA PRO A 353 -20.72 7.51 2.10
C PRO A 353 -21.36 6.43 2.99
N HIS A 354 -20.68 6.08 4.08
CA HIS A 354 -21.20 5.17 5.10
C HIS A 354 -22.49 5.70 5.73
N LEU A 355 -23.42 4.80 6.04
CA LEU A 355 -24.63 5.15 6.79
C LEU A 355 -24.24 5.63 8.19
N PRO A 356 -24.83 6.72 8.72
CA PRO A 356 -24.44 7.28 10.02
C PRO A 356 -24.55 6.29 11.19
N SER A 357 -25.48 5.34 11.10
CA SER A 357 -25.78 4.31 12.10
C SER A 357 -24.89 3.06 12.00
N LEU A 358 -24.03 2.92 10.99
CA LEU A 358 -23.21 1.72 10.79
C LEU A 358 -21.71 2.04 10.83
N GLU A 359 -21.03 1.61 11.89
CA GLU A 359 -19.57 1.68 12.00
C GLU A 359 -18.97 0.32 12.40
N ILE A 360 -17.93 -0.13 11.69
CA ILE A 360 -17.26 -1.43 11.92
C ILE A 360 -16.81 -1.57 13.39
N ARG A 361 -16.33 -0.47 13.99
CA ARG A 361 -15.81 -0.44 15.36
C ARG A 361 -16.88 -0.76 16.42
N GLU A 362 -18.15 -0.64 16.05
CA GLU A 362 -19.33 -0.84 16.92
C GLU A 362 -20.00 -2.20 16.69
N GLY A 363 -19.39 -3.09 15.89
CA GLY A 363 -19.96 -4.39 15.54
C GLY A 363 -21.11 -4.30 14.54
N ALA A 364 -21.07 -3.33 13.63
CA ALA A 364 -22.11 -3.14 12.61
C ALA A 364 -22.31 -4.39 11.74
N ILE A 365 -21.23 -5.07 11.34
CA ILE A 365 -21.29 -6.29 10.51
C ILE A 365 -22.03 -7.41 11.25
N ASP A 366 -21.68 -7.65 12.52
CA ASP A 366 -22.33 -8.69 13.33
C ASP A 366 -23.83 -8.42 13.51
N ARG A 367 -24.20 -7.15 13.68
CA ARG A 367 -25.62 -6.72 13.73
C ARG A 367 -26.32 -6.96 12.40
N LEU A 368 -25.71 -6.61 11.28
CA LEU A 368 -26.26 -6.83 9.95
C LEU A 368 -26.47 -8.31 9.66
N VAL A 369 -25.51 -9.17 10.00
CA VAL A 369 -25.62 -10.62 9.84
C VAL A 369 -26.81 -11.19 10.62
N ASN A 370 -27.03 -10.74 11.85
CA ASN A 370 -28.20 -11.18 12.63
C ASN A 370 -29.54 -10.74 12.00
N ILE A 371 -29.63 -9.48 11.58
CA ILE A 371 -30.82 -8.95 10.90
C ILE A 371 -31.06 -9.70 9.57
N TYR A 372 -29.99 -9.95 8.82
CA TYR A 372 -30.03 -10.69 7.57
C TYR A 372 -30.63 -12.08 7.75
N LYS A 373 -30.14 -12.85 8.73
CA LYS A 373 -30.69 -14.17 9.04
C LYS A 373 -32.19 -14.09 9.28
N ASP A 374 -32.65 -13.16 10.11
CA ASP A 374 -34.09 -12.99 10.39
C ASP A 374 -34.90 -12.63 9.13
N VAL A 375 -34.37 -11.77 8.26
CA VAL A 375 -35.03 -11.36 7.01
C VAL A 375 -35.09 -12.51 6.00
N VAL A 376 -34.02 -13.28 5.84
CA VAL A 376 -33.98 -14.43 4.93
C VAL A 376 -34.99 -15.51 5.34
N HIS A 377 -35.13 -15.79 6.64
CA HIS A 377 -36.14 -16.71 7.14
C HIS A 377 -37.57 -16.24 6.84
N LYS A 378 -37.83 -14.93 6.92
CA LYS A 378 -39.16 -14.35 6.66
C LYS A 378 -39.51 -14.26 5.17
N THR A 379 -38.54 -13.90 4.33
CA THR A 379 -38.76 -13.59 2.90
C THR A 379 -38.52 -14.78 1.97
N GLY A 380 -37.96 -15.87 2.48
CA GLY A 380 -37.75 -17.10 1.71
C GLY A 380 -36.75 -16.96 0.57
N GLY A 381 -35.72 -16.11 0.70
CA GLY A 381 -34.58 -16.11 -0.23
C GLY A 381 -33.53 -15.04 0.03
N TYR A 382 -32.48 -15.05 -0.79
CA TYR A 382 -31.27 -14.21 -0.72
C TYR A 382 -31.48 -12.74 -1.13
N LEU A 383 -30.63 -11.83 -0.67
CA LEU A 383 -30.68 -10.40 -1.02
C LEU A 383 -30.25 -10.15 -2.46
N THR A 384 -29.32 -10.94 -2.96
CA THR A 384 -28.65 -10.72 -4.23
C THR A 384 -28.72 -11.94 -5.13
N GLN A 385 -28.63 -11.72 -6.43
CA GLN A 385 -28.57 -12.77 -7.45
C GLN A 385 -27.69 -12.32 -8.62
N ASN A 386 -26.52 -12.92 -8.78
CA ASN A 386 -25.61 -12.68 -9.92
C ASN A 386 -25.36 -11.19 -10.19
N GLY A 387 -25.16 -10.37 -9.16
CA GLY A 387 -24.97 -8.92 -9.31
C GLY A 387 -26.24 -8.06 -9.34
N TYR A 388 -27.43 -8.66 -9.22
CA TYR A 388 -28.71 -7.95 -9.09
C TYR A 388 -29.22 -7.97 -7.65
N VAL A 389 -29.78 -6.84 -7.21
CA VAL A 389 -30.28 -6.64 -5.85
C VAL A 389 -31.80 -6.83 -5.80
N ASN A 390 -32.29 -7.58 -4.81
CA ASN A 390 -33.71 -7.61 -4.49
C ASN A 390 -34.05 -6.48 -3.50
N LEU A 391 -34.53 -5.36 -4.04
CA LEU A 391 -34.79 -4.13 -3.29
C LEU A 391 -35.85 -4.31 -2.19
N GLU A 392 -36.83 -5.20 -2.37
CA GLU A 392 -37.85 -5.48 -1.35
C GLU A 392 -37.23 -6.07 -0.08
N ARG A 393 -36.26 -6.98 -0.24
CA ARG A 393 -35.55 -7.58 0.90
C ARG A 393 -34.58 -6.59 1.56
N VAL A 394 -33.93 -5.74 0.75
CA VAL A 394 -33.07 -4.66 1.26
C VAL A 394 -33.87 -3.68 2.11
N GLU A 395 -35.08 -3.34 1.69
CA GLU A 395 -35.97 -2.47 2.46
C GLU A 395 -36.23 -3.03 3.86
N MET A 396 -36.51 -4.33 3.98
CA MET A 396 -36.73 -4.97 5.28
C MET A 396 -35.51 -4.89 6.20
N ILE A 397 -34.30 -5.06 5.66
CA ILE A 397 -33.07 -4.89 6.45
C ILE A 397 -32.91 -3.44 6.89
N MET A 398 -33.09 -2.47 5.98
CA MET A 398 -32.93 -1.05 6.31
C MET A 398 -33.97 -0.59 7.33
N GLN A 399 -35.22 -1.06 7.25
CA GLN A 399 -36.25 -0.79 8.25
C GLN A 399 -35.88 -1.36 9.63
N ALA A 400 -35.36 -2.59 9.67
CA ALA A 400 -34.90 -3.21 10.92
C ALA A 400 -33.70 -2.46 11.54
N VAL A 401 -32.75 -1.99 10.72
CA VAL A 401 -31.67 -1.10 11.18
C VAL A 401 -32.24 0.24 11.65
N GLY A 402 -33.22 0.80 10.92
CA GLY A 402 -33.95 2.03 11.23
C GLY A 402 -34.54 2.06 12.64
N VAL A 403 -35.11 0.93 13.10
CA VAL A 403 -35.64 0.79 14.47
C VAL A 403 -34.54 0.85 15.53
N ALA A 404 -33.31 0.45 15.20
CA ALA A 404 -32.18 0.44 16.12
C ALA A 404 -31.35 1.73 16.12
N GLU A 405 -31.54 2.66 15.16
CA GLU A 405 -30.67 3.84 14.97
C GLU A 405 -30.55 4.70 16.23
N ASP A 406 -31.67 5.02 16.87
CA ASP A 406 -31.70 5.89 18.06
C ASP A 406 -30.88 5.30 19.22
N ASN A 407 -31.04 3.99 19.44
CA ASN A 407 -30.27 3.26 20.47
C ASN A 407 -28.78 3.18 20.13
N ILE A 408 -28.45 3.05 18.84
CA ILE A 408 -27.05 3.04 18.38
C ILE A 408 -26.38 4.39 18.68
N PHE A 409 -27.04 5.50 18.37
CA PHE A 409 -26.48 6.83 18.60
C PHE A 409 -26.30 7.15 20.09
N LYS A 410 -27.27 6.80 20.93
CA LYS A 410 -27.17 6.95 22.40
C LYS A 410 -26.02 6.14 22.96
N LYS A 411 -25.94 4.85 22.60
CA LYS A 411 -24.84 3.97 23.04
C LYS A 411 -23.46 4.44 22.59
N ARG A 412 -23.33 4.92 21.35
CA ARG A 412 -22.09 5.49 20.82
C ARG A 412 -21.59 6.64 21.69
N LYS A 413 -22.49 7.54 22.10
CA LYS A 413 -22.13 8.67 22.96
C LYS A 413 -21.66 8.21 24.34
N GLU A 414 -22.38 7.28 24.95
CA GLU A 414 -22.01 6.69 26.24
C GLU A 414 -20.63 6.00 26.18
N ASP A 415 -20.35 5.24 25.12
CA ASP A 415 -19.09 4.54 24.92
C ASP A 415 -17.92 5.52 24.73
N GLU A 416 -18.14 6.62 24.02
CA GLU A 416 -17.16 7.69 23.84
C GLU A 416 -16.82 8.38 25.18
N GLU A 417 -17.84 8.73 25.98
CA GLU A 417 -17.68 9.33 27.31
C GLU A 417 -16.94 8.37 28.26
N ASN A 418 -17.30 7.09 28.23
CA ASN A 418 -16.64 6.05 29.02
C ASN A 418 -15.18 5.85 28.61
N PHE A 419 -14.87 5.87 27.32
CA PHE A 419 -13.50 5.82 26.83
C PHE A 419 -12.69 7.04 27.27
N ARG A 420 -13.29 8.23 27.18
CA ARG A 420 -12.67 9.49 27.60
C ARG A 420 -12.35 9.51 29.09
N ARG A 421 -13.29 9.06 29.94
CA ARG A 421 -13.09 8.89 31.38
C ARG A 421 -11.89 7.97 31.67
N ARG A 422 -11.85 6.81 31.04
CA ARG A 422 -10.74 5.84 31.17
C ARG A 422 -9.39 6.43 30.73
N ASN A 423 -9.35 7.18 29.63
CA ASN A 423 -8.12 7.82 29.18
C ASN A 423 -7.67 8.96 30.11
N LYS A 424 -8.60 9.78 30.64
CA LYS A 424 -8.27 10.82 31.65
C LYS A 424 -7.68 10.18 32.90
N GLU A 425 -8.26 9.06 33.37
CA GLU A 425 -7.73 8.29 34.50
C GLU A 425 -6.35 7.68 34.22
N LYS A 426 -6.13 7.08 33.03
CA LYS A 426 -4.84 6.53 32.63
C LYS A 426 -3.76 7.62 32.58
N ARG A 427 -4.06 8.79 31.99
CA ARG A 427 -3.15 9.94 31.96
C ARG A 427 -2.82 10.45 33.37
N LYS A 428 -3.81 10.52 34.27
CA LYS A 428 -3.57 10.90 35.68
C LYS A 428 -2.63 9.92 36.38
N ARG A 429 -2.82 8.61 36.18
CA ARG A 429 -1.92 7.57 36.75
C ARG A 429 -0.50 7.67 36.19
N MET A 430 -0.35 7.90 34.89
CA MET A 430 0.97 8.09 34.26
C MET A 430 1.66 9.36 34.75
N LYS A 431 0.94 10.49 34.90
CA LYS A 431 1.48 11.73 35.49
C LYS A 431 1.92 11.53 36.95
N GLN A 432 1.28 10.63 37.70
CA GLN A 432 1.67 10.30 39.09
C GLN A 432 2.87 9.34 39.19
N GLN A 433 3.22 8.63 38.11
CA GLN A 433 4.34 7.67 38.08
C GLN A 433 5.59 8.16 37.32
N GLY A 434 5.58 9.40 36.79
CA GLY A 434 6.74 10.00 36.14
C GLY A 434 7.85 10.36 37.15
N PRO A 435 9.14 10.34 36.77
CA PRO A 435 10.22 10.80 37.64
C PRO A 435 9.96 12.26 38.03
N ALA A 436 10.10 12.57 39.32
CA ALA A 436 9.92 13.90 39.88
C ALA A 436 11.09 14.83 39.49
N TYR A 437 11.31 15.07 38.20
CA TYR A 437 12.20 16.14 37.77
C TYR A 437 11.42 17.45 37.85
N LEU A 438 11.71 18.22 38.90
CA LEU A 438 11.23 19.59 39.03
C LEU A 438 11.83 20.43 37.89
N THR A 439 10.97 20.88 36.97
CA THR A 439 11.37 21.80 35.88
C THR A 439 11.67 23.22 36.39
N THR A 440 11.54 23.46 37.70
CA THR A 440 11.82 24.75 38.36
C THR A 440 12.31 24.55 39.79
N GLY A 441 13.29 25.37 40.21
CA GLY A 441 13.93 25.33 41.53
C GLY A 441 15.46 25.44 41.43
N GLN A 442 16.15 25.66 42.55
CA GLN A 442 17.62 25.79 42.60
C GLN A 442 18.40 24.54 42.13
N PHE A 443 17.71 23.41 41.93
CA PHE A 443 18.28 22.15 41.45
C PHE A 443 17.89 21.80 40.01
N ALA A 444 17.20 22.70 39.29
CA ALA A 444 16.89 22.51 37.88
C ALA A 444 18.16 22.71 37.03
N PRO A 445 18.48 21.81 36.07
CA PRO A 445 19.66 21.97 35.21
C PRO A 445 19.51 23.24 34.35
N GLN A 446 20.51 24.12 34.39
CA GLN A 446 20.57 25.33 33.57
C GLN A 446 21.59 25.16 32.44
N ALA A 447 21.28 25.70 31.27
CA ALA A 447 22.18 25.72 30.12
C ALA A 447 23.45 26.55 30.45
N LEU A 448 24.62 26.00 30.12
CA LEU A 448 25.92 26.64 30.31
C LEU A 448 25.97 27.98 29.55
N GLY A 449 26.17 29.09 30.26
CA GLY A 449 26.37 30.42 29.66
C GLY A 449 25.55 31.58 30.25
N ARG A 450 24.65 31.35 31.22
CA ARG A 450 24.00 32.46 31.94
C ARG A 450 24.92 33.07 33.01
N ARG A 451 24.94 34.40 33.09
CA ARG A 451 25.78 35.22 33.99
C ARG A 451 25.24 35.39 35.41
N ASP A 452 24.31 34.56 35.85
CA ASP A 452 23.85 34.56 37.25
C ASP A 452 24.40 33.30 37.93
N VAL A 453 25.53 33.47 38.63
CA VAL A 453 26.14 32.43 39.47
C VAL A 453 25.34 32.34 40.78
N PRO A 454 24.67 31.22 41.10
CA PRO A 454 24.16 31.02 42.45
C PRO A 454 25.33 30.81 43.42
N GLU A 455 25.27 31.41 44.60
CA GLU A 455 26.31 31.21 45.63
C GLU A 455 26.51 29.72 45.95
N PRO A 456 27.76 29.26 46.14
CA PRO A 456 28.05 27.87 46.39
C PRO A 456 27.49 27.43 47.75
N ILE A 457 26.76 26.32 47.75
CA ILE A 457 26.27 25.65 48.96
C ILE A 457 27.49 25.18 49.75
N GLN A 458 27.82 25.87 50.84
CA GLN A 458 29.02 25.55 51.63
C GLN A 458 28.87 24.25 52.44
N ASN A 459 27.64 23.79 52.73
CA ASN A 459 27.44 22.54 53.47
C ASN A 459 26.05 21.92 53.23
N ALA A 460 25.96 20.97 52.30
CA ALA A 460 24.70 20.34 51.88
C ALA A 460 23.91 19.69 53.03
N ARG A 461 24.61 19.24 54.09
CA ARG A 461 23.99 18.61 55.26
C ARG A 461 23.23 19.59 56.16
N HIS A 462 23.68 20.85 56.23
CA HIS A 462 23.03 21.91 57.02
C HIS A 462 21.77 22.41 56.31
N GLN A 463 21.84 22.60 54.98
CA GLN A 463 20.70 23.08 54.20
C GLN A 463 19.56 22.05 54.12
N ALA A 464 19.90 20.75 54.06
CA ALA A 464 18.92 19.68 54.16
C ALA A 464 18.31 19.53 55.57
N TYR A 465 19.05 19.93 56.62
CA TYR A 465 18.55 19.99 57.99
C TYR A 465 17.57 21.16 58.19
N ASP A 466 17.90 22.36 57.68
CA ASP A 466 17.02 23.53 57.74
C ASP A 466 15.70 23.32 56.97
N MET A 467 15.75 22.63 55.82
CA MET A 467 14.54 22.26 55.07
C MET A 467 13.66 21.23 55.81
N ARG A 468 14.24 20.41 56.69
CA ARG A 468 13.49 19.44 57.52
C ARG A 468 12.99 20.02 58.83
N MET A 469 13.68 21.02 59.39
CA MET A 469 13.41 21.57 60.72
C MET A 469 12.38 22.70 60.76
N ASN A 470 11.89 23.18 59.61
CA ASN A 470 10.84 24.21 59.57
C ASN A 470 9.48 23.69 59.04
N PRO A 471 8.75 22.86 59.81
CA PRO A 471 7.36 22.54 59.52
C PRO A 471 6.42 23.58 60.18
N ARG A 472 5.93 24.54 59.39
CA ARG A 472 4.73 25.39 59.62
C ARG A 472 4.61 26.14 60.96
N GLU A 473 4.61 27.48 60.90
CA GLU A 473 3.54 28.30 61.50
C GLU A 473 3.49 29.73 60.94
N GLN A 474 2.38 30.41 61.24
CA GLN A 474 1.71 31.46 60.49
C GLN A 474 2.32 32.87 60.57
N ASN A 475 1.86 33.72 59.63
CA ASN A 475 1.79 35.18 59.71
C ASN A 475 3.10 35.97 59.85
N ASN A 476 3.54 36.53 58.72
CA ASN A 476 3.89 37.95 58.69
C ASN A 476 3.35 38.58 57.40
N LYS A 477 2.16 39.18 57.54
CA LYS A 477 1.83 40.42 56.81
C LYS A 477 2.92 41.45 57.14
N VAL A 478 3.04 42.43 56.24
CA VAL A 478 3.90 43.63 56.36
C VAL A 478 5.32 43.45 55.84
N LEU A 479 5.44 43.22 54.53
CA LEU A 479 6.21 44.09 53.64
C LEU A 479 5.86 43.66 52.20
N PHE A 480 5.06 44.48 51.52
CA PHE A 480 4.71 44.50 50.08
C PHE A 480 3.23 44.93 49.94
N SER A 481 2.86 46.01 50.63
CA SER A 481 1.57 46.67 50.49
C SER A 481 1.54 47.78 49.43
N ASN A 482 2.63 48.05 48.69
CA ASN A 482 2.71 49.26 47.84
C ASN A 482 3.04 49.03 46.34
N ILE A 483 2.76 47.87 45.75
CA ILE A 483 2.80 47.70 44.27
C ILE A 483 1.66 46.81 43.78
N ARG A 484 0.40 47.19 44.09
CA ARG A 484 -0.78 46.45 43.59
C ARG A 484 -1.82 47.32 42.88
N ASN A 485 -1.48 48.57 42.54
CA ASN A 485 -2.42 49.51 41.88
C ASN A 485 -2.11 49.84 40.42
N TYR A 486 -1.15 49.18 39.78
CA TYR A 486 -0.97 49.27 38.33
C TYR A 486 -0.63 47.86 37.81
N LEU A 487 -1.39 47.38 36.81
CA LEU A 487 -1.40 46.03 36.21
C LEU A 487 -2.37 45.05 36.90
N GLY A 488 -3.62 45.09 36.43
CA GLY A 488 -4.61 44.05 36.68
C GLY A 488 -4.13 42.71 36.12
N THR A 489 -3.93 41.73 37.00
CA THR A 489 -3.67 40.34 36.63
C THR A 489 -4.78 39.46 37.20
N PRO A 490 -5.48 38.67 36.37
CA PRO A 490 -6.51 37.76 36.86
C PRO A 490 -5.89 36.55 37.56
N LYS A 491 -6.55 36.11 38.64
CA LYS A 491 -6.23 34.86 39.37
C LYS A 491 -6.09 33.69 38.37
N ARG A 492 -4.91 33.07 38.32
CA ARG A 492 -4.67 31.80 37.61
C ARG A 492 -5.54 30.69 38.21
N LYS A 493 -6.63 30.32 37.53
CA LYS A 493 -7.12 28.94 37.50
C LYS A 493 -6.24 28.20 36.49
N ALA A 494 -5.25 27.45 36.96
CA ALA A 494 -4.32 26.74 36.10
C ALA A 494 -4.20 25.28 36.52
N GLU A 495 -5.31 24.53 36.57
CA GLU A 495 -5.32 23.06 36.67
C GLU A 495 -6.63 22.46 36.12
N ASP A 496 -6.97 22.65 34.83
CA ASP A 496 -7.78 21.68 34.03
C ASP A 496 -7.84 21.99 32.51
N SER A 497 -6.94 22.84 31.97
CA SER A 497 -7.00 23.30 30.57
C SER A 497 -5.93 22.62 29.69
N ASP A 498 -5.90 21.29 29.69
CA ASP A 498 -4.97 20.48 28.89
C ASP A 498 -5.74 19.55 27.92
N SER A 499 -7.00 19.89 27.65
CA SER A 499 -7.84 19.27 26.62
C SER A 499 -8.11 20.32 25.55
N ASP A 500 -7.63 20.08 24.33
CA ASP A 500 -8.05 20.84 23.16
C ASP A 500 -9.59 20.98 23.18
N PRO A 501 -10.14 22.20 22.96
CA PRO A 501 -11.59 22.38 22.90
C PRO A 501 -12.17 21.46 21.83
N GLU A 502 -13.20 20.69 22.21
CA GLU A 502 -13.84 19.77 21.29
C GLU A 502 -14.54 20.54 20.16
N PRO A 503 -14.45 20.07 18.91
CA PRO A 503 -15.25 20.65 17.85
C PRO A 503 -16.74 20.50 18.20
N GLU A 504 -17.49 21.60 18.09
CA GLU A 504 -18.93 21.59 18.36
C GLU A 504 -19.65 20.65 17.37
N ASP A 505 -20.27 19.59 17.87
CA ASP A 505 -21.18 18.75 17.06
C ASP A 505 -22.57 19.36 17.07
N ASN A 506 -22.90 20.08 15.99
CA ASN A 506 -24.21 20.73 15.84
C ASN A 506 -25.37 19.75 15.57
N VAL A 507 -25.08 18.52 15.15
CA VAL A 507 -26.11 17.53 14.80
C VAL A 507 -26.63 16.83 16.04
N ARG A 508 -25.76 16.48 16.99
CA ARG A 508 -26.12 15.80 18.26
C ARG A 508 -27.00 14.58 18.02
N LEU A 509 -26.42 13.54 17.44
CA LEU A 509 -27.16 12.33 17.04
C LEU A 509 -27.82 11.58 18.22
N TRP A 510 -27.34 11.79 19.45
CA TRP A 510 -27.84 11.13 20.66
C TRP A 510 -29.06 11.83 21.30
N GLU A 511 -29.49 12.98 20.78
CA GLU A 511 -30.62 13.76 21.31
C GLU A 511 -31.83 13.72 20.35
N ASP A 512 -33.05 13.76 20.90
CA ASP A 512 -34.29 13.82 20.12
C ASP A 512 -34.26 14.95 19.07
N GLY A 513 -34.85 14.70 17.90
CA GLY A 513 -34.80 15.64 16.77
C GLY A 513 -33.48 15.62 15.98
N TRP A 514 -32.60 14.65 16.22
CA TRP A 514 -31.33 14.48 15.50
C TRP A 514 -31.49 14.44 13.98
N LYS A 515 -32.57 13.84 13.49
CA LYS A 515 -32.83 13.72 12.05
C LYS A 515 -33.07 15.08 11.39
N GLN A 516 -33.83 15.95 12.04
CA GLN A 516 -34.07 17.31 11.54
C GLN A 516 -32.78 18.14 11.55
N ARG A 517 -31.99 18.04 12.63
CA ARG A 517 -30.69 18.72 12.71
C ARG A 517 -29.71 18.19 11.67
N TYR A 518 -29.71 16.89 11.37
CA TYR A 518 -28.84 16.31 10.37
C TYR A 518 -29.14 16.84 8.97
N TYR A 519 -30.39 16.73 8.51
CA TYR A 519 -30.76 17.21 7.17
C TYR A 519 -30.56 18.72 7.02
N LYS A 520 -30.90 19.49 8.04
CA LYS A 520 -30.68 20.94 8.04
C LYS A 520 -29.19 21.32 8.00
N ASN A 521 -28.34 20.69 8.79
CA ASN A 521 -26.91 21.06 8.83
C ASN A 521 -26.10 20.48 7.66
N LYS A 522 -26.45 19.28 7.17
CA LYS A 522 -25.64 18.55 6.18
C LYS A 522 -26.11 18.76 4.74
N PHE A 523 -27.41 18.97 4.55
CA PHE A 523 -28.02 19.16 3.22
C PHE A 523 -28.64 20.55 3.03
N ASP A 524 -28.74 21.37 4.08
CA ASP A 524 -29.45 22.66 4.08
C ASP A 524 -30.94 22.53 3.67
N VAL A 525 -31.57 21.42 4.08
CA VAL A 525 -32.97 21.10 3.75
C VAL A 525 -33.74 20.76 5.03
N ASP A 526 -35.01 21.18 5.09
CA ASP A 526 -35.89 20.79 6.19
C ASP A 526 -36.32 19.31 6.06
N VAL A 527 -36.44 18.62 7.19
CA VAL A 527 -36.87 17.21 7.23
C VAL A 527 -38.27 16.99 6.66
N THR A 528 -39.11 18.03 6.63
CA THR A 528 -40.44 17.96 6.01
C THR A 528 -40.39 17.75 4.50
N ASP A 529 -39.26 18.06 3.85
CA ASP A 529 -39.05 17.77 2.43
C ASP A 529 -38.85 16.26 2.22
N SER A 530 -39.97 15.56 2.07
CA SER A 530 -39.96 14.12 1.78
C SER A 530 -39.41 13.81 0.39
N ASP A 531 -39.54 14.74 -0.56
CA ASP A 531 -39.15 14.52 -1.95
C ASP A 531 -37.63 14.57 -2.08
N PHE A 532 -36.98 15.50 -1.39
CA PHE A 532 -35.52 15.52 -1.28
C PHE A 532 -34.98 14.25 -0.63
N ARG A 533 -35.57 13.80 0.50
CA ARG A 533 -35.14 12.57 1.16
C ARG A 533 -35.31 11.34 0.26
N LYS A 534 -36.44 11.24 -0.44
CA LYS A 534 -36.66 10.20 -1.45
C LYS A 534 -35.61 10.25 -2.56
N LYS A 535 -35.25 11.44 -3.05
CA LYS A 535 -34.20 11.61 -4.06
C LYS A 535 -32.83 11.14 -3.58
N VAL A 536 -32.44 11.47 -2.35
CA VAL A 536 -31.16 11.00 -1.76
C VAL A 536 -31.16 9.47 -1.63
N VAL A 537 -32.27 8.88 -1.14
CA VAL A 537 -32.42 7.43 -1.03
C VAL A 537 -32.38 6.75 -2.40
N GLN A 538 -33.09 7.29 -3.38
CA GLN A 538 -33.08 6.78 -4.76
C GLN A 538 -31.64 6.73 -5.31
N SER A 539 -30.90 7.84 -5.24
CA SER A 539 -29.49 7.87 -5.69
C SER A 539 -28.60 6.92 -4.88
N TYR A 540 -28.88 6.71 -3.58
CA TYR A 540 -28.11 5.76 -2.77
C TYR A 540 -28.40 4.30 -3.16
N VAL A 541 -29.67 3.96 -3.41
CA VAL A 541 -30.10 2.63 -3.89
C VAL A 541 -29.53 2.34 -5.27
N GLU A 542 -29.56 3.31 -6.19
CA GLU A 542 -28.86 3.23 -7.47
C GLU A 542 -27.38 2.92 -7.25
N GLY A 543 -26.73 3.59 -6.30
CA GLY A 543 -25.32 3.32 -6.01
C GLY A 543 -25.05 1.94 -5.48
N LEU A 544 -25.90 1.40 -4.60
CA LEU A 544 -25.74 0.03 -4.11
C LEU A 544 -25.86 -0.99 -5.25
N CYS A 545 -26.81 -0.79 -6.15
CA CYS A 545 -26.96 -1.59 -7.36
C CYS A 545 -25.74 -1.44 -8.29
N TRP A 546 -25.19 -0.22 -8.42
CA TRP A 546 -24.02 0.05 -9.24
C TRP A 546 -22.79 -0.66 -8.70
N VAL A 547 -22.52 -0.56 -7.39
CA VAL A 547 -21.37 -1.19 -6.72
C VAL A 547 -21.45 -2.71 -6.84
N LEU A 548 -22.61 -3.31 -6.57
CA LEU A 548 -22.76 -4.75 -6.72
C LEU A 548 -22.53 -5.22 -8.16
N ARG A 549 -23.07 -4.51 -9.16
CA ARG A 549 -22.77 -4.83 -10.56
C ARG A 549 -21.30 -4.64 -10.89
N TYR A 550 -20.64 -3.60 -10.35
CA TYR A 550 -19.23 -3.34 -10.60
C TYR A 550 -18.33 -4.50 -10.16
N TYR A 551 -18.65 -5.14 -9.04
CA TYR A 551 -17.90 -6.27 -8.49
C TYR A 551 -18.17 -7.58 -9.26
N TYR A 552 -19.43 -7.87 -9.59
CA TYR A 552 -19.82 -9.18 -10.15
C TYR A 552 -19.93 -9.23 -11.69
N GLN A 553 -20.23 -8.10 -12.32
CA GLN A 553 -20.46 -8.01 -13.78
C GLN A 553 -19.52 -7.03 -14.49
N GLY A 554 -18.83 -6.16 -13.75
CA GLY A 554 -18.02 -5.07 -14.31
C GLY A 554 -18.78 -3.75 -14.35
N CYS A 555 -18.15 -2.70 -14.87
CA CYS A 555 -18.69 -1.33 -14.79
C CYS A 555 -20.04 -1.20 -15.51
N ALA A 556 -21.12 -1.01 -14.74
CA ALA A 556 -22.46 -0.87 -15.28
C ALA A 556 -22.73 0.51 -15.87
N SER A 557 -22.03 1.55 -15.38
CA SER A 557 -22.09 2.90 -15.93
C SER A 557 -20.83 3.67 -15.59
N TRP A 558 -20.15 4.19 -16.62
CA TRP A 558 -18.98 5.05 -16.45
C TRP A 558 -19.32 6.48 -16.04
N LYS A 559 -20.57 6.92 -16.26
CA LYS A 559 -21.05 8.28 -15.96
C LYS A 559 -21.70 8.42 -14.58
N TRP A 560 -22.29 7.33 -14.07
CA TRP A 560 -23.04 7.37 -12.83
C TRP A 560 -22.15 7.73 -11.63
N TYR A 561 -22.68 8.56 -10.73
CA TYR A 561 -22.06 8.89 -9.44
C TYR A 561 -23.13 9.26 -8.43
N PHE A 562 -22.78 9.16 -7.13
CA PHE A 562 -23.64 9.63 -6.06
C PHE A 562 -23.49 11.16 -5.86
N PRO A 563 -24.54 11.97 -6.10
CA PRO A 563 -24.42 13.43 -6.19
C PRO A 563 -24.58 14.16 -4.84
N PHE A 564 -24.24 13.50 -3.73
CA PHE A 564 -24.31 14.08 -2.40
C PHE A 564 -23.07 13.70 -1.57
N HIS A 565 -22.68 14.56 -0.63
CA HIS A 565 -21.52 14.29 0.23
C HIS A 565 -21.84 13.36 1.42
N TYR A 566 -23.12 13.20 1.77
CA TYR A 566 -23.57 12.46 2.94
C TYR A 566 -24.63 11.41 2.59
N ALA A 567 -24.68 10.35 3.39
CA ALA A 567 -25.66 9.29 3.24
C ALA A 567 -27.01 9.64 3.92
N PRO A 568 -28.14 9.07 3.47
CA PRO A 568 -29.40 9.13 4.21
C PRO A 568 -29.36 8.21 5.45
N PHE A 569 -30.40 8.24 6.29
CA PHE A 569 -30.54 7.27 7.39
C PHE A 569 -31.22 6.00 6.91
N ALA A 570 -30.99 4.87 7.62
CA ALA A 570 -31.62 3.60 7.29
C ALA A 570 -33.15 3.69 7.39
N SER A 571 -33.67 4.49 8.32
CA SER A 571 -35.10 4.77 8.47
C SER A 571 -35.76 5.53 7.30
N ASP A 572 -34.99 6.11 6.38
CA ASP A 572 -35.52 6.79 5.16
C ASP A 572 -35.73 5.83 3.98
N PHE A 573 -35.20 4.61 4.03
CA PHE A 573 -35.40 3.60 2.98
C PHE A 573 -36.80 3.00 3.08
N LYS A 574 -37.75 3.61 2.39
CA LYS A 574 -39.14 3.19 2.29
C LYS A 574 -39.59 3.18 0.84
N ASP A 575 -40.39 2.19 0.47
CA ASP A 575 -40.95 2.01 -0.87
C ASP A 575 -39.86 1.98 -1.96
N ILE A 576 -38.74 1.30 -1.70
CA ILE A 576 -37.55 1.34 -2.58
C ILE A 576 -37.65 0.40 -3.78
N LYS A 577 -38.64 -0.50 -3.79
CA LYS A 577 -38.82 -1.54 -4.80
C LYS A 577 -38.85 -1.02 -6.24
N GLU A 578 -39.46 0.14 -6.47
CA GLU A 578 -39.66 0.71 -7.81
C GLU A 578 -38.70 1.88 -8.10
N MET A 579 -37.74 2.16 -7.21
CA MET A 579 -36.86 3.32 -7.33
C MET A 579 -35.76 3.17 -8.40
N PHE A 580 -35.43 1.93 -8.79
CA PHE A 580 -34.39 1.66 -9.78
C PHE A 580 -34.77 0.50 -10.71
N THR A 581 -34.47 0.69 -12.00
CA THR A 581 -34.68 -0.31 -13.06
C THR A 581 -33.36 -0.69 -13.74
N GLU A 582 -32.79 0.19 -14.56
CA GLU A 582 -31.55 -0.06 -15.30
C GLU A 582 -30.68 1.19 -15.43
N PHE A 583 -29.37 0.98 -15.59
CA PHE A 583 -28.42 2.03 -15.94
C PHE A 583 -28.43 2.31 -17.45
N GLU A 584 -28.00 3.51 -17.84
CA GLU A 584 -27.72 3.86 -19.23
C GLU A 584 -26.70 2.88 -19.83
N LYS A 585 -27.05 2.27 -20.96
CA LYS A 585 -26.18 1.32 -21.69
C LYS A 585 -25.14 2.09 -22.52
N ASP A 586 -24.06 1.43 -22.86
CA ASP A 586 -23.01 1.94 -23.75
C ASP A 586 -22.34 3.25 -23.27
N THR A 587 -22.30 3.46 -21.95
CA THR A 587 -21.51 4.55 -21.37
C THR A 587 -20.02 4.30 -21.59
N MET A 588 -19.28 5.36 -21.92
CA MET A 588 -17.84 5.29 -22.20
C MET A 588 -17.03 5.93 -21.07
N PRO A 589 -15.80 5.44 -20.80
CA PRO A 589 -14.87 6.12 -19.90
C PRO A 589 -14.52 7.52 -20.43
N PHE A 590 -14.11 8.40 -19.52
CA PHE A 590 -13.46 9.66 -19.89
C PHE A 590 -12.14 9.36 -20.63
N LYS A 591 -11.63 10.33 -21.38
CA LYS A 591 -10.23 10.23 -21.83
C LYS A 591 -9.26 10.56 -20.69
N PRO A 592 -8.01 10.08 -20.72
CA PRO A 592 -7.03 10.29 -19.64
C PRO A 592 -6.88 11.77 -19.23
N LEU A 593 -6.70 12.69 -20.18
CA LEU A 593 -6.54 14.11 -19.86
C LEU A 593 -7.83 14.76 -19.32
N GLU A 594 -9.00 14.29 -19.77
CA GLU A 594 -10.30 14.77 -19.26
C GLU A 594 -10.52 14.31 -17.81
N GLN A 595 -10.05 13.11 -17.47
CA GLN A 595 -10.01 12.65 -16.08
C GLN A 595 -9.08 13.53 -15.24
N LEU A 596 -7.87 13.83 -15.72
CA LEU A 596 -6.94 14.71 -15.00
C LEU A 596 -7.59 16.07 -14.66
N MET A 597 -8.26 16.70 -15.63
CA MET A 597 -9.02 17.93 -15.40
C MET A 597 -10.14 17.76 -14.36
N SER A 598 -10.76 16.58 -14.29
CA SER A 598 -11.82 16.29 -13.32
C SER A 598 -11.31 16.01 -11.90
N VAL A 599 -10.09 15.50 -11.74
CA VAL A 599 -9.58 15.02 -10.44
C VAL A 599 -8.51 15.91 -9.81
N PHE A 600 -7.79 16.70 -10.60
CA PHE A 600 -6.67 17.50 -10.07
C PHE A 600 -7.11 18.84 -9.46
N PRO A 601 -6.43 19.25 -8.37
CA PRO A 601 -6.43 20.65 -7.94
C PRO A 601 -5.57 21.51 -8.88
N ALA A 602 -5.83 22.82 -8.93
CA ALA A 602 -5.05 23.75 -9.76
C ALA A 602 -3.54 23.71 -9.47
N ALA A 603 -3.15 23.42 -8.22
CA ALA A 603 -1.75 23.28 -7.81
C ALA A 603 -0.98 22.17 -8.57
N SER A 604 -1.67 21.11 -9.01
CA SER A 604 -1.07 20.02 -9.80
C SER A 604 -1.27 20.20 -11.31
N GLY A 605 -1.59 21.41 -11.76
CA GLY A 605 -1.78 21.74 -13.18
C GLY A 605 -0.52 21.58 -14.06
N ASN A 606 0.66 21.38 -13.47
CA ASN A 606 1.92 21.16 -14.21
C ASN A 606 1.91 19.88 -15.07
N PHE A 607 1.05 18.90 -14.76
CA PHE A 607 0.96 17.64 -15.50
C PHE A 607 -0.01 17.67 -16.69
N LEU A 608 -0.67 18.81 -16.90
CA LEU A 608 -1.61 19.04 -17.98
C LEU A 608 -0.96 19.89 -19.07
N PRO A 609 -1.45 19.80 -20.33
CA PRO A 609 -1.04 20.70 -21.40
C PRO A 609 -1.16 22.17 -20.97
N PRO A 610 -0.24 23.07 -21.37
CA PRO A 610 -0.26 24.47 -20.93
C PRO A 610 -1.58 25.20 -21.19
N THR A 611 -2.25 24.91 -22.32
CA THR A 611 -3.54 25.49 -22.67
C THR A 611 -4.67 25.01 -21.76
N TRP A 612 -4.64 23.74 -21.35
CA TRP A 612 -5.62 23.14 -20.44
C TRP A 612 -5.40 23.62 -19.00
N ARG A 613 -4.13 23.76 -18.59
CA ARG A 613 -3.76 24.33 -17.28
C ARG A 613 -4.34 25.74 -17.10
N ASN A 614 -4.37 26.56 -18.15
CA ASN A 614 -4.94 27.90 -18.08
C ASN A 614 -6.44 27.88 -17.69
N LEU A 615 -7.19 26.84 -18.05
CA LEU A 615 -8.60 26.69 -17.66
C LEU A 615 -8.78 26.47 -16.15
N MET A 616 -7.76 26.01 -15.44
CA MET A 616 -7.81 25.77 -13.98
C MET A 616 -7.45 27.02 -13.17
N VAL A 617 -6.80 28.02 -13.78
CA VAL A 617 -6.21 29.17 -13.09
C VAL A 617 -6.83 30.49 -13.54
N SER A 618 -7.24 30.60 -14.82
CA SER A 618 -7.79 31.84 -15.36
C SER A 618 -9.14 32.16 -14.72
N PRO A 619 -9.31 33.36 -14.13
CA PRO A 619 -10.60 33.82 -13.62
C PRO A 619 -11.70 33.93 -14.69
N GLU A 620 -11.31 34.01 -15.97
CA GLU A 620 -12.21 34.07 -17.12
C GLU A 620 -12.67 32.69 -17.59
N SER A 621 -12.11 31.61 -17.03
CA SER A 621 -12.47 30.24 -17.39
C SER A 621 -13.91 29.92 -17.02
N SER A 622 -14.63 29.30 -17.94
CA SER A 622 -16.03 28.87 -17.76
C SER A 622 -16.20 27.74 -16.75
N ILE A 623 -15.11 27.16 -16.25
CA ILE A 623 -15.06 26.04 -15.30
C ILE A 623 -14.19 26.34 -14.07
N ILE A 624 -13.85 27.61 -13.82
CA ILE A 624 -13.00 28.01 -12.68
C ILE A 624 -13.63 27.65 -11.32
N ASP A 625 -14.96 27.59 -11.24
CA ASP A 625 -15.72 27.17 -10.06
C ASP A 625 -15.45 25.73 -9.62
N PHE A 626 -14.88 24.89 -10.50
CA PHE A 626 -14.46 23.53 -10.15
C PHE A 626 -13.14 23.48 -9.36
N TYR A 627 -12.36 24.56 -9.34
CA TYR A 627 -11.02 24.59 -8.77
C TYR A 627 -10.90 25.66 -7.67
N PRO A 628 -11.60 25.50 -6.53
CA PRO A 628 -11.47 26.45 -5.43
C PRO A 628 -10.05 26.39 -4.82
N ASP A 629 -9.48 27.55 -4.49
CA ASP A 629 -8.19 27.66 -3.80
C ASP A 629 -8.25 27.08 -2.38
N ASP A 630 -9.39 27.22 -1.70
CA ASP A 630 -9.65 26.66 -0.38
C ASP A 630 -11.05 26.03 -0.30
N PHE A 631 -11.18 24.98 0.52
CA PHE A 631 -12.42 24.24 0.71
C PHE A 631 -12.58 23.79 2.17
N ALA A 632 -13.84 23.71 2.59
CA ALA A 632 -14.20 23.27 3.93
C ALA A 632 -14.06 21.74 4.06
N ILE A 633 -13.53 21.31 5.21
CA ILE A 633 -13.50 19.90 5.61
C ILE A 633 -14.45 19.75 6.80
N ASP A 634 -15.57 19.07 6.59
CA ASP A 634 -16.49 18.74 7.68
C ASP A 634 -15.99 17.49 8.42
N LEU A 635 -15.64 17.65 9.69
CA LEU A 635 -15.18 16.54 10.53
C LEU A 635 -16.25 15.47 10.76
N ASN A 636 -17.53 15.83 10.66
CA ASN A 636 -18.67 14.91 10.81
C ASN A 636 -18.55 13.97 12.03
N GLY A 637 -18.19 14.52 13.20
CA GLY A 637 -18.01 13.77 14.44
C GLY A 637 -16.72 12.94 14.52
N LYS A 638 -15.81 13.05 13.55
CA LYS A 638 -14.48 12.41 13.58
C LYS A 638 -13.44 13.33 14.18
N LYS A 639 -12.37 12.73 14.71
CA LYS A 639 -11.35 13.45 15.50
C LYS A 639 -10.32 14.17 14.63
N TYR A 640 -10.05 13.65 13.44
CA TYR A 640 -8.95 14.13 12.59
C TYR A 640 -9.48 14.56 11.22
N ALA A 641 -8.88 15.61 10.64
CA ALA A 641 -9.29 16.17 9.34
C ALA A 641 -9.25 15.14 8.20
N TRP A 642 -8.27 14.23 8.20
CA TRP A 642 -8.18 13.14 7.21
C TRP A 642 -9.37 12.17 7.23
N GLN A 643 -10.14 12.14 8.32
CA GLN A 643 -11.38 11.37 8.45
C GLN A 643 -12.64 12.15 8.04
N GLY A 644 -12.52 13.47 7.85
CA GLY A 644 -13.61 14.36 7.48
C GLY A 644 -13.97 14.30 5.99
N VAL A 645 -15.07 14.96 5.64
CA VAL A 645 -15.61 15.05 4.29
C VAL A 645 -15.17 16.37 3.67
N ALA A 646 -14.44 16.30 2.55
CA ALA A 646 -14.06 17.49 1.78
C ALA A 646 -15.24 17.97 0.94
N LEU A 647 -15.71 19.19 1.22
CA LEU A 647 -16.86 19.80 0.54
C LEU A 647 -16.42 20.47 -0.76
N LEU A 648 -16.23 19.66 -1.79
CA LEU A 648 -15.91 20.11 -3.14
C LEU A 648 -17.17 20.16 -4.03
N PRO A 649 -17.29 21.14 -4.93
CA PRO A 649 -18.38 21.19 -5.90
C PRO A 649 -18.24 20.06 -6.91
N PHE A 650 -19.30 19.29 -7.19
CA PHE A 650 -19.25 18.23 -8.21
C PHE A 650 -19.02 18.82 -9.61
N VAL A 651 -18.10 18.23 -10.39
CA VAL A 651 -17.82 18.68 -11.76
C VAL A 651 -18.96 18.30 -12.68
N ASP A 652 -19.43 19.25 -13.49
CA ASP A 652 -20.41 19.01 -14.54
C ASP A 652 -19.70 18.56 -15.82
N GLU A 653 -19.98 17.33 -16.27
CA GLU A 653 -19.38 16.71 -17.46
C GLU A 653 -19.65 17.53 -18.74
N ARG A 654 -20.86 18.10 -18.88
CA ARG A 654 -21.23 18.84 -20.09
C ARG A 654 -20.46 20.16 -20.18
N ARG A 655 -20.36 20.87 -19.05
CA ARG A 655 -19.58 22.12 -18.97
C ARG A 655 -18.09 21.86 -19.18
N LEU A 656 -17.55 20.81 -18.57
CA LEU A 656 -16.16 20.42 -18.75
C LEU A 656 -15.84 20.13 -20.22
N ARG A 657 -16.63 19.27 -20.88
CA ARG A 657 -16.40 18.93 -22.30
C ARG A 657 -16.56 20.12 -23.22
N ALA A 658 -17.50 21.03 -22.94
CA ALA A 658 -17.67 22.26 -23.71
C ALA A 658 -16.43 23.16 -23.62
N ALA A 659 -15.87 23.36 -22.43
CA ALA A 659 -14.64 24.13 -22.25
C ALA A 659 -13.42 23.46 -22.91
N LEU A 660 -13.31 22.13 -22.81
CA LEU A 660 -12.20 21.39 -23.42
C LEU A 660 -12.25 21.37 -24.95
N ALA A 661 -13.44 21.47 -25.55
CA ALA A 661 -13.59 21.48 -27.01
C ALA A 661 -12.83 22.64 -27.69
N GLU A 662 -12.66 23.76 -26.99
CA GLU A 662 -11.93 24.94 -27.49
C GLU A 662 -10.41 24.73 -27.52
N VAL A 663 -9.87 23.93 -26.58
CA VAL A 663 -8.42 23.71 -26.40
C VAL A 663 -7.95 22.32 -26.87
N TYR A 664 -8.87 21.47 -27.32
CA TYR A 664 -8.57 20.14 -27.87
C TYR A 664 -7.64 20.17 -29.10
N PRO A 665 -7.79 21.13 -30.04
CA PRO A 665 -6.90 21.23 -31.21
C PRO A 665 -5.45 21.59 -30.88
N ASP A 666 -5.19 22.13 -29.69
CA ASP A 666 -3.86 22.60 -29.28
C ASP A 666 -2.94 21.48 -28.79
N LEU A 667 -3.46 20.25 -28.67
CA LEU A 667 -2.70 19.10 -28.19
C LEU A 667 -1.57 18.74 -29.17
N THR A 668 -0.37 18.56 -28.64
CA THR A 668 0.74 17.97 -29.38
C THR A 668 0.43 16.52 -29.76
N PRO A 669 1.09 15.94 -30.79
CA PRO A 669 0.88 14.54 -31.15
C PRO A 669 1.14 13.57 -29.99
N GLU A 670 2.09 13.90 -29.11
CA GLU A 670 2.42 13.10 -27.94
C GLU A 670 1.34 13.17 -26.86
N GLU A 671 0.80 14.36 -26.58
CA GLU A 671 -0.34 14.52 -25.68
C GLU A 671 -1.60 13.84 -26.25
N ALA A 672 -1.82 13.92 -27.56
CA ALA A 672 -2.92 13.23 -28.23
C ALA A 672 -2.78 11.70 -28.10
N ARG A 673 -1.56 11.16 -28.20
CA ARG A 673 -1.26 9.73 -27.95
C ARG A 673 -1.56 9.36 -26.49
N ARG A 674 -1.08 10.12 -25.51
CA ARG A 674 -1.37 9.90 -24.08
C ARG A 674 -2.85 10.01 -23.74
N ASN A 675 -3.61 10.78 -24.51
CA ASN A 675 -5.05 10.94 -24.34
C ASN A 675 -5.89 9.86 -25.08
N SER A 676 -5.25 8.90 -25.75
CA SER A 676 -5.92 7.77 -26.39
C SER A 676 -6.07 6.58 -25.44
N LEU A 677 -7.10 5.77 -25.65
CA LEU A 677 -7.31 4.53 -24.90
C LEU A 677 -6.49 3.41 -25.56
N GLY A 678 -5.77 2.65 -24.76
CA GLY A 678 -4.96 1.52 -25.23
C GLY A 678 -5.59 0.15 -24.94
N SER A 679 -4.77 -0.89 -25.06
CA SER A 679 -5.12 -2.29 -24.84
C SER A 679 -4.06 -3.01 -24.02
N ASP A 680 -4.48 -4.10 -23.35
CA ASP A 680 -3.55 -4.95 -22.61
C ASP A 680 -2.46 -5.53 -23.53
N VAL A 681 -1.24 -5.66 -23.01
CA VAL A 681 -0.08 -6.19 -23.74
C VAL A 681 0.30 -7.55 -23.16
N LEU A 682 0.48 -8.53 -24.05
CA LEU A 682 0.87 -9.90 -23.72
C LEU A 682 2.36 -10.11 -24.03
N PHE A 683 3.11 -10.68 -23.09
CA PHE A 683 4.50 -11.09 -23.27
C PHE A 683 4.66 -12.59 -23.01
N VAL A 684 5.40 -13.24 -23.90
CA VAL A 684 5.79 -14.65 -23.78
C VAL A 684 7.28 -14.81 -24.07
N GLY A 685 7.93 -15.71 -23.33
CA GLY A 685 9.33 -16.07 -23.61
C GLY A 685 9.45 -16.99 -24.83
N LYS A 686 10.62 -17.00 -25.48
CA LYS A 686 10.89 -17.83 -26.69
C LYS A 686 10.67 -19.32 -26.50
N SER A 687 10.91 -19.81 -25.30
CA SER A 687 10.74 -21.23 -24.96
C SER A 687 9.32 -21.59 -24.54
N HIS A 688 8.43 -20.60 -24.46
CA HIS A 688 7.05 -20.84 -24.09
C HIS A 688 6.32 -21.52 -25.26
N PRO A 689 5.47 -22.53 -25.03
CA PRO A 689 4.73 -23.20 -26.10
C PRO A 689 3.86 -22.29 -26.98
N LEU A 690 3.44 -21.14 -26.44
CA LEU A 690 2.68 -20.12 -27.19
C LEU A 690 3.54 -19.24 -28.11
N PHE A 691 4.87 -19.29 -27.99
CA PHE A 691 5.75 -18.40 -28.75
C PHE A 691 5.59 -18.60 -30.25
N ASP A 692 5.67 -19.83 -30.73
CA ASP A 692 5.57 -20.14 -32.16
C ASP A 692 4.23 -19.66 -32.73
N PHE A 693 3.13 -19.88 -32.00
CA PHE A 693 1.80 -19.40 -32.38
C PHE A 693 1.71 -17.87 -32.45
N ILE A 694 2.20 -17.15 -31.42
CA ILE A 694 2.17 -15.68 -31.41
C ILE A 694 3.09 -15.13 -32.49
N HIS A 695 4.26 -15.72 -32.68
CA HIS A 695 5.23 -15.30 -33.69
C HIS A 695 4.67 -15.48 -35.12
N GLU A 696 3.95 -16.57 -35.39
CA GLU A 696 3.24 -16.78 -36.65
C GLU A 696 2.12 -15.74 -36.88
N LEU A 697 1.43 -15.27 -35.85
CA LEU A 697 0.43 -14.19 -35.99
C LEU A 697 1.05 -12.88 -36.52
N TYR A 698 2.31 -12.59 -36.16
CA TYR A 698 3.04 -11.44 -36.72
C TYR A 698 3.54 -11.69 -38.16
N GLN A 699 3.41 -12.92 -38.69
CA GLN A 699 3.85 -13.32 -40.02
C GLN A 699 2.70 -13.62 -41.01
N ASP A 700 1.53 -14.09 -40.56
CA ASP A 700 0.34 -14.40 -41.39
C ASP A 700 -1.01 -14.11 -40.68
N GLU A 701 -2.06 -13.75 -41.44
CA GLU A 701 -3.32 -13.15 -40.93
C GLU A 701 -4.37 -14.10 -40.29
N LEU A 702 -4.19 -15.42 -40.21
CA LEU A 702 -5.24 -16.28 -39.61
C LEU A 702 -4.75 -17.67 -39.15
N VAL A 703 -4.90 -17.98 -37.86
CA VAL A 703 -4.61 -19.33 -37.30
C VAL A 703 -5.61 -19.72 -36.17
N PRO A 704 -5.98 -21.01 -35.99
CA PRO A 704 -7.13 -21.45 -35.19
C PRO A 704 -6.98 -21.40 -33.65
N PRO A 705 -8.09 -21.30 -32.89
CA PRO A 705 -8.14 -21.12 -31.43
C PRO A 705 -7.76 -22.35 -30.57
N GLU A 706 -7.25 -23.42 -31.17
CA GLU A 706 -6.98 -24.71 -30.51
C GLU A 706 -5.63 -24.75 -29.79
N LEU A 707 -4.76 -23.75 -30.00
CA LEU A 707 -3.38 -23.71 -29.48
C LEU A 707 -3.19 -22.84 -28.22
N CYS A 708 -4.24 -22.24 -27.67
CA CYS A 708 -4.08 -21.21 -26.64
C CYS A 708 -3.87 -21.71 -25.19
N PHE A 709 -3.58 -22.99 -24.93
CA PHE A 709 -3.31 -23.56 -23.59
C PHE A 709 -4.26 -23.08 -22.45
N GLY A 710 -5.54 -22.86 -22.77
CA GLY A 710 -6.53 -22.39 -21.78
C GLY A 710 -6.73 -20.88 -21.71
N ILE A 711 -5.95 -20.06 -22.42
CA ILE A 711 -6.08 -18.59 -22.45
C ILE A 711 -6.76 -18.18 -23.76
N GLN A 712 -8.09 -18.12 -23.80
CA GLN A 712 -8.78 -17.64 -25.00
C GLN A 712 -9.06 -16.12 -24.93
N GLY A 713 -8.75 -15.41 -26.03
CA GLY A 713 -8.94 -13.97 -26.22
C GLY A 713 -8.62 -13.55 -27.67
N LEU A 714 -9.06 -12.36 -28.08
CA LEU A 714 -8.67 -11.76 -29.36
C LEU A 714 -7.27 -11.14 -29.20
N LEU A 715 -6.29 -11.67 -29.93
CA LEU A 715 -4.96 -11.09 -30.02
C LEU A 715 -4.91 -10.18 -31.25
N ASN A 716 -4.57 -8.91 -31.03
CA ASN A 716 -4.24 -7.98 -32.10
C ASN A 716 -2.73 -7.77 -32.11
N LEU A 717 -2.17 -7.53 -33.30
CA LEU A 717 -0.75 -7.20 -33.42
C LEU A 717 -0.47 -5.87 -32.73
N ASP A 718 0.53 -5.87 -31.85
CA ASP A 718 1.04 -4.63 -31.24
C ASP A 718 1.67 -3.76 -32.34
N ASN A 719 1.38 -2.45 -32.30
CA ASN A 719 1.94 -1.46 -33.23
C ASN A 719 3.42 -1.18 -32.96
N ASN A 720 3.91 -1.48 -31.75
CA ASN A 720 5.31 -1.32 -31.37
C ASN A 720 5.81 -2.59 -30.65
N PRO A 721 5.87 -3.73 -31.34
CA PRO A 721 6.21 -5.00 -30.72
C PRO A 721 7.72 -5.03 -30.42
N LEU A 722 8.08 -5.57 -29.25
CA LEU A 722 9.46 -5.91 -28.93
C LEU A 722 9.84 -7.22 -29.63
N LEU A 723 9.89 -7.19 -30.96
CA LEU A 723 10.49 -8.25 -31.78
C LEU A 723 12.01 -8.16 -31.65
N GLU A 724 12.73 -9.25 -31.88
CA GLU A 724 14.19 -9.19 -31.78
C GLU A 724 14.77 -8.04 -32.61
N PRO A 725 15.66 -7.22 -32.01
CA PRO A 725 16.55 -6.37 -32.77
C PRO A 725 17.68 -7.22 -33.35
N ASP A 726 18.18 -6.84 -34.53
CA ASP A 726 19.52 -7.22 -34.99
C ASP A 726 20.53 -7.14 -33.83
N ASP A 727 21.08 -8.26 -33.36
CA ASP A 727 22.27 -8.47 -32.50
C ASP A 727 22.53 -7.54 -31.27
N HIS A 728 21.60 -6.64 -30.90
CA HIS A 728 21.88 -5.51 -30.00
C HIS A 728 21.05 -5.46 -28.70
N GLY A 729 20.13 -6.40 -28.48
CA GLY A 729 19.32 -6.48 -27.24
C GLY A 729 18.37 -5.28 -27.04
N VAL A 730 17.42 -5.41 -26.11
CA VAL A 730 16.52 -4.30 -25.74
C VAL A 730 17.31 -3.27 -24.92
N LYS A 731 17.34 -2.01 -25.35
CA LYS A 731 18.03 -0.93 -24.62
C LYS A 731 17.21 -0.50 -23.40
N SER A 732 17.87 -0.37 -22.25
CA SER A 732 17.25 0.19 -21.04
C SER A 732 16.81 1.64 -21.29
N PRO A 733 15.55 2.00 -20.99
CA PRO A 733 15.11 3.40 -21.00
C PRO A 733 15.66 4.18 -19.80
N ILE A 734 16.16 3.49 -18.77
CA ILE A 734 16.73 4.08 -17.56
C ILE A 734 18.27 4.16 -17.73
N PRO A 735 18.87 5.35 -17.81
CA PRO A 735 20.30 5.53 -18.07
C PRO A 735 21.22 4.97 -16.96
N THR A 736 20.71 4.89 -15.73
CA THR A 736 21.45 4.43 -14.55
C THR A 736 21.47 2.91 -14.40
N LEU A 737 20.58 2.18 -15.09
CA LEU A 737 20.60 0.72 -15.15
C LEU A 737 21.70 0.25 -16.10
N ILE A 738 22.94 0.27 -15.61
CA ILE A 738 23.99 -0.59 -16.15
C ILE A 738 23.57 -2.03 -15.78
N PRO A 739 23.40 -2.96 -16.74
CA PRO A 739 23.00 -4.33 -16.41
C PRO A 739 23.94 -4.85 -15.33
N THR A 740 23.37 -5.21 -14.18
CA THR A 740 24.12 -5.81 -13.08
C THR A 740 24.84 -7.03 -13.65
N LYS A 741 26.15 -7.15 -13.37
CA LYS A 741 26.94 -8.31 -13.78
C LYS A 741 26.45 -9.53 -13.00
N VAL A 742 25.37 -10.14 -13.45
CA VAL A 742 24.89 -11.42 -12.94
C VAL A 742 25.59 -12.50 -13.76
N LEU A 743 26.25 -13.43 -13.07
CA LEU A 743 26.85 -14.61 -13.72
C LEU A 743 25.71 -15.40 -14.38
N LYS A 744 25.86 -15.68 -15.68
CA LYS A 744 24.83 -16.38 -16.45
C LYS A 744 24.84 -17.87 -16.09
N PRO A 745 23.70 -18.58 -16.18
CA PRO A 745 23.66 -20.04 -16.04
C PRO A 745 24.58 -20.79 -17.02
N GLY A 746 25.01 -20.15 -18.12
CA GLY A 746 26.01 -20.66 -19.06
C GLY A 746 27.47 -20.60 -18.55
N ASP A 747 27.74 -19.90 -17.45
CA ASP A 747 29.08 -19.82 -16.84
C ASP A 747 29.42 -21.07 -16.00
N TRP A 748 28.55 -22.10 -16.06
CA TRP A 748 28.64 -23.34 -15.29
C TRP A 748 29.12 -24.51 -16.16
N GLU A 749 30.43 -24.72 -16.29
CA GLU A 749 30.93 -26.01 -16.81
C GLU A 749 30.97 -27.09 -15.71
N ARG A 750 30.22 -28.18 -15.91
CA ARG A 750 30.41 -29.44 -15.18
C ARG A 750 31.63 -30.16 -15.74
N GLY A 751 32.81 -29.83 -15.24
CA GLY A 751 34.07 -30.46 -15.68
C GLY A 751 35.10 -30.66 -14.58
N ASN A 752 35.06 -31.83 -13.94
CA ASN A 752 36.12 -32.46 -13.13
C ASN A 752 36.53 -31.86 -11.76
N ARG A 753 36.81 -32.79 -10.84
CA ARG A 753 37.09 -32.63 -9.41
C ARG A 753 38.31 -31.72 -9.11
N GLY A 754 38.13 -30.41 -9.05
CA GLY A 754 39.09 -29.42 -8.54
C GLY A 754 38.40 -28.16 -7.98
N PRO A 755 39.09 -27.28 -7.23
CA PRO A 755 38.51 -26.05 -6.69
C PRO A 755 38.16 -25.06 -7.80
N TRP A 756 36.95 -24.51 -7.74
CA TRP A 756 36.30 -23.66 -8.74
C TRP A 756 37.08 -22.37 -9.08
N ARG A 757 37.05 -21.95 -10.36
CA ARG A 757 37.52 -20.62 -10.81
C ARG A 757 36.51 -20.00 -11.78
N PRO A 758 36.12 -18.72 -11.61
CA PRO A 758 35.27 -18.02 -12.56
C PRO A 758 36.04 -17.67 -13.84
N GLN A 759 35.44 -17.87 -15.01
CA GLN A 759 35.94 -17.31 -16.27
C GLN A 759 35.47 -15.86 -16.41
N LEU A 760 36.42 -14.93 -16.44
CA LEU A 760 36.17 -13.55 -16.82
C LEU A 760 36.11 -13.47 -18.35
N GLY A 761 34.92 -13.27 -18.91
CA GLY A 761 34.75 -12.88 -20.31
C GLY A 761 35.33 -11.48 -20.54
N PHE A 762 36.54 -11.41 -21.08
CA PHE A 762 37.17 -10.15 -21.48
C PHE A 762 36.73 -9.75 -22.89
N ASN A 763 36.21 -8.53 -23.00
CA ASN A 763 35.91 -7.82 -24.25
C ASN A 763 37.18 -7.67 -25.12
N PRO A 764 37.17 -7.99 -26.44
CA PRO A 764 38.36 -7.95 -27.30
C PRO A 764 38.96 -6.55 -27.53
N ASN A 765 38.22 -5.48 -27.26
CA ASN A 765 38.62 -4.12 -27.63
C ASN A 765 39.04 -3.24 -26.45
N ARG A 766 40.22 -3.51 -25.88
CA ARG A 766 40.97 -2.48 -25.12
C ARG A 766 42.36 -2.29 -25.71
N GLN A 767 42.67 -1.05 -26.08
CA GLN A 767 44.05 -0.58 -26.21
C GLN A 767 44.76 -0.81 -24.86
N GLN A 768 45.84 -1.58 -24.88
CA GLN A 768 46.73 -1.73 -23.73
C GLN A 768 47.46 -0.40 -23.51
N ALA A 769 47.16 0.28 -22.40
CA ALA A 769 47.98 1.38 -21.93
C ALA A 769 49.23 0.78 -21.26
N HIS A 770 50.40 0.99 -21.86
CA HIS A 770 51.68 0.69 -21.25
C HIS A 770 52.17 1.91 -20.46
N LEU A 771 52.58 1.67 -19.20
CA LEU A 771 53.37 2.63 -18.45
C LEU A 771 54.77 2.70 -19.07
N ASP A 772 55.17 3.91 -19.50
CA ASP A 772 56.53 4.18 -19.94
C ASP A 772 57.52 4.07 -18.73
N GLN A 773 58.80 3.91 -19.02
CA GLN A 773 59.91 3.82 -18.08
C GLN A 773 60.00 5.02 -17.11
N SER A 774 59.33 6.13 -17.43
CA SER A 774 59.13 7.30 -16.58
C SER A 774 58.09 7.04 -15.46
N GLY A 775 57.01 6.30 -15.76
CA GLY A 775 55.98 5.89 -14.80
C GLY A 775 56.46 4.84 -13.80
N PHE A 776 57.35 3.93 -14.22
CA PHE A 776 58.01 2.99 -13.30
C PHE A 776 58.96 3.67 -12.31
N ARG A 777 59.58 4.80 -12.71
CA ARG A 777 60.46 5.59 -11.83
C ARG A 777 59.70 6.35 -10.74
N ALA A 778 58.45 6.77 -11.02
CA ALA A 778 57.61 7.47 -10.04
C ALA A 778 57.13 6.54 -8.92
N LEU A 779 56.77 5.30 -9.23
CA LEU A 779 56.36 4.29 -8.23
C LEU A 779 57.52 3.84 -7.33
N GLY A 780 58.76 3.90 -7.81
CA GLY A 780 59.96 3.61 -7.02
C GLY A 780 60.33 4.70 -6.00
N HIS A 781 59.73 5.89 -6.07
CA HIS A 781 60.01 7.00 -5.17
C HIS A 781 59.09 7.04 -3.93
N SER A 782 58.01 6.25 -3.92
CA SER A 782 56.99 6.24 -2.85
C SER A 782 57.08 5.03 -1.91
N LEU A 783 58.03 4.11 -2.12
CA LEU A 783 58.27 2.99 -1.21
C LEU A 783 59.54 3.22 -0.42
N ASN A 784 59.34 3.46 0.88
CA ASN A 784 60.38 3.79 1.82
C ASN A 784 61.39 2.64 1.97
N ARG A 785 62.65 3.04 1.93
CA ARG A 785 63.85 2.21 1.93
C ARG A 785 64.17 1.77 3.35
N ASN A 786 64.08 0.46 3.66
CA ASN A 786 64.91 -0.14 4.71
C ASN A 786 65.11 -1.66 4.51
N GLN A 787 66.41 -2.03 4.45
CA GLN A 787 67.05 -3.36 4.52
C GLN A 787 66.77 -4.36 3.38
N GLN A 788 67.60 -4.41 2.31
CA GLN A 788 68.94 -5.03 2.16
C GLN A 788 68.98 -6.57 2.06
N GLY A 789 69.42 -7.03 0.87
CA GLY A 789 70.02 -8.35 0.58
C GLY A 789 69.02 -9.34 -0.03
N GLY A 790 69.18 -9.92 -1.22
CA GLY A 790 70.29 -10.05 -2.16
C GLY A 790 70.16 -11.42 -2.87
N GLY A 791 70.36 -11.48 -4.20
CA GLY A 791 70.51 -12.73 -4.99
C GLY A 791 69.22 -13.20 -5.68
N GLN A 792 69.07 -13.02 -7.00
CA GLN A 792 69.56 -13.86 -8.12
C GLN A 792 68.76 -15.15 -8.37
N TYR A 793 68.17 -15.19 -9.57
CA TYR A 793 67.51 -16.32 -10.23
C TYR A 793 68.42 -17.56 -10.34
N SER A 794 67.87 -18.77 -10.16
CA SER A 794 68.29 -19.94 -10.95
C SER A 794 67.21 -21.01 -11.03
N ASN A 795 67.25 -21.73 -12.16
CA ASN A 795 66.28 -22.66 -12.71
C ASN A 795 66.35 -24.08 -12.11
N THR A 796 65.28 -24.84 -12.38
CA THR A 796 65.22 -26.27 -12.77
C THR A 796 64.74 -27.30 -11.71
N PRO A 797 63.88 -28.29 -12.08
CA PRO A 797 63.22 -29.27 -11.18
C PRO A 797 63.86 -30.67 -11.27
N PRO A 798 63.13 -31.78 -10.98
CA PRO A 798 62.80 -32.45 -9.71
C PRO A 798 63.70 -33.70 -9.47
N PRO A 799 63.58 -34.52 -8.38
CA PRO A 799 62.81 -35.77 -8.51
C PRO A 799 62.30 -36.47 -7.22
N GLY A 800 61.28 -37.32 -7.44
CA GLY A 800 61.05 -38.68 -6.95
C GLY A 800 61.66 -39.27 -5.66
N THR A 801 60.76 -39.87 -4.86
CA THR A 801 60.83 -41.20 -4.19
C THR A 801 62.06 -41.55 -3.33
N TYR A 802 61.87 -41.86 -2.03
CA TYR A 802 62.02 -43.22 -1.46
C TYR A 802 61.78 -43.25 0.06
N HIS A 803 61.50 -44.47 0.51
CA HIS A 803 61.06 -44.99 1.80
C HIS A 803 61.95 -44.81 3.06
N GLN A 804 61.34 -45.27 4.18
CA GLN A 804 61.88 -45.70 5.49
C GLN A 804 61.94 -44.61 6.56
N GLY A 805 61.51 -44.79 7.81
CA GLY A 805 61.04 -45.98 8.53
C GLY A 805 61.43 -45.87 10.01
N SER A 806 60.51 -46.25 10.92
CA SER A 806 60.71 -46.57 12.36
C SER A 806 61.03 -45.38 13.30
N TYR A 807 60.31 -45.16 14.41
CA TYR A 807 60.29 -45.97 15.64
C TYR A 807 58.96 -45.92 16.42
N ARG A 808 58.64 -47.07 17.03
CA ARG A 808 57.59 -47.45 18.03
C ARG A 808 57.97 -46.91 19.44
N ALA A 809 57.20 -46.91 20.53
CA ALA A 809 55.96 -47.56 21.02
C ALA A 809 55.40 -46.71 22.21
N GLN A 810 54.16 -46.87 22.72
CA GLN A 810 53.64 -47.91 23.65
C GLN A 810 52.10 -47.82 23.69
N HIS A 811 51.35 -48.90 23.41
CA HIS A 811 50.62 -49.81 24.35
C HIS A 811 49.54 -49.12 25.22
N ALA A 812 48.31 -49.62 25.43
CA ALA A 812 47.66 -50.91 25.26
C ALA A 812 46.12 -50.65 25.14
N GLY A 813 45.36 -51.37 24.30
CA GLY A 813 44.73 -52.66 24.61
C GLY A 813 43.20 -52.48 24.51
N GLY A 814 42.37 -53.36 23.97
CA GLY A 814 42.54 -54.59 23.21
C GLY A 814 41.14 -55.10 22.84
N HIS A 815 41.02 -55.67 21.63
CA HIS A 815 40.19 -56.83 21.18
C HIS A 815 38.65 -56.86 21.42
N ARG A 816 37.79 -57.40 20.54
CA ARG A 816 37.77 -58.09 19.21
C ARG A 816 36.29 -58.05 18.73
N GLY A 817 35.95 -57.84 17.46
CA GLY A 817 35.83 -58.83 16.36
C GLY A 817 34.36 -59.27 16.22
N PHE A 818 33.67 -59.38 15.06
CA PHE A 818 33.94 -59.80 13.66
C PHE A 818 32.78 -59.23 12.78
N GLN A 819 32.96 -58.66 11.56
CA GLN A 819 33.02 -59.29 10.21
C GLN A 819 31.90 -60.34 9.94
N ARG A 820 31.16 -60.41 8.81
CA ARG A 820 31.38 -60.08 7.39
C ARG A 820 30.08 -60.40 6.56
N LYS A 821 29.86 -59.72 5.41
CA LYS A 821 29.47 -60.20 4.03
C LYS A 821 28.40 -61.33 3.87
N PHE A 822 27.48 -61.42 2.87
CA PHE A 822 27.51 -61.12 1.42
C PHE A 822 26.13 -61.49 0.74
N THR A 823 25.70 -60.72 -0.28
CA THR A 823 25.05 -61.06 -1.61
C THR A 823 23.69 -61.79 -1.85
N LEU A 824 22.91 -61.15 -2.76
CA LEU A 824 22.29 -61.57 -4.06
C LEU A 824 20.88 -62.24 -4.18
N GLU A 825 20.11 -61.63 -5.10
CA GLU A 825 19.15 -62.18 -6.09
C GLU A 825 17.80 -62.80 -5.69
N SER A 826 16.67 -62.25 -6.20
CA SER A 826 15.96 -62.79 -7.39
C SER A 826 14.50 -62.30 -7.55
N ALA A 827 14.13 -62.08 -8.82
CA ALA A 827 12.86 -62.37 -9.53
C ALA A 827 11.56 -61.55 -9.34
N ILE A 828 11.04 -61.14 -10.51
CA ILE A 828 9.69 -60.67 -10.91
C ILE A 828 8.78 -61.91 -11.17
N PRO A 829 7.44 -61.87 -10.99
CA PRO A 829 6.49 -61.62 -12.11
C PRO A 829 5.26 -60.75 -11.70
N SER A 830 4.93 -59.68 -12.42
CA SER A 830 3.85 -59.57 -13.44
C SER A 830 2.56 -60.38 -13.17
N TYR A 831 1.40 -59.71 -12.98
CA TYR A 831 0.14 -59.95 -13.73
C TYR A 831 -0.95 -58.92 -13.31
N CYS A 832 -1.51 -58.23 -14.30
CA CYS A 832 -2.79 -57.48 -14.29
C CYS A 832 -3.93 -58.46 -14.70
N PRO A 833 -5.23 -58.27 -14.38
CA PRO A 833 -6.06 -57.45 -15.26
C PRO A 833 -7.28 -56.72 -14.62
N CYS A 834 -7.81 -55.81 -15.43
CA CYS A 834 -8.93 -54.88 -15.29
C CYS A 834 -10.34 -55.50 -15.20
N ILE A 835 -11.29 -54.83 -14.52
CA ILE A 835 -12.75 -54.72 -14.82
C ILE A 835 -13.22 -53.37 -14.21
N LYS A 836 -13.59 -52.29 -14.92
CA LYS A 836 -14.74 -51.96 -15.80
C LYS A 836 -16.14 -51.86 -15.13
N HIS A 837 -16.59 -50.61 -15.02
CA HIS A 837 -17.95 -50.05 -15.28
C HIS A 837 -19.17 -50.26 -14.36
N ALA A 838 -19.97 -49.17 -14.38
CA ALA A 838 -21.37 -48.96 -14.00
C ALA A 838 -21.58 -48.68 -12.49
N THR A 839 -22.15 -47.55 -12.07
CA THR A 839 -23.16 -46.65 -12.66
C THR A 839 -22.94 -45.20 -12.26
#